data_AF-A0A916RWE1-F1
#
_entry.id   AF-A0A916RWE1-F1
#
_cell.length_a   1.000
_cell.length_b   1.000
_cell.length_c   1.000
_cell.angle_alpha   90.00
_cell.angle_beta   90.00
_cell.angle_gamma   90.00
#
_symmetry.space_group_name_H-M   'P 1'
#
loop_
_entity.id
_entity.type
_entity.pdbx_description
1 polymer ?
#
loop_
_entity_poly.entity_id
_entity_poly.type
_entity_poly.pdbx_seq_one_letter_code
_entity_poly.pdbx_strand_id
1 'polypeptide(L)'
;MIGKVVIGDVLKNSYVPNISGLVRNDVHAALSKGEQTVGTWGGSSFYWNMQLSDDPKDTVGNSILKDPAEYEKFLSVTSKAMLDTAAKFGITAEQALTALEAQLPAEVVSELVNRVIDYMDGSTISLAGDPERIDGFRTSEADDGSVSWYQLDKDLKRTYVTDPDKVKELNQRREIRLEKGADENWQKSEAGSSDLKLAASNGNTYALHLDGDGKKTSATVTKADGSRIDREYQPNSALGQKKPRYERTYDAHGHMTEERKNLDDGSYTSSTELAAAERAAAEKAEAERAAAESQAAQIAAAERAAAEKAEAERVAAESQAAQIAAAERAAAEKAEAERAAAASQAAQIAAAEKAAAEKAEAERAAAERAAAQIAAAEEARRSREREQEHQRLAEARQRELNQRLQTPPLQINIGSVATQRPSSQYGISLDQPASLNISVYKPPEPPAPEPKLKIEFGQPGQGNFSGGGNVNLPAIAPIPQPRPNLDVPIYKPAPSPGSGSRTGSGTGIFIGVPVLLDLDADGTIDVRPLAIASVPHQAAEAEAPASTTRFDWNSDCIPDPTAWVGPNDGLLAIDLAIDGSAGANGKIDQAKEIAFALWKSEEEIASENADAGSSHGARLTDLEGLRRYFDTNRNNVLDAADDRWSEFRVWRDANQNGVADAGELRTMADVGIKLISLMPASEGARAFSDGSSISGTSYAEMNDGTRMLVGDVALASRPGVLAQHAA
;
A
#
# COMPACT_ATOMS: atom_id res chain seq x y z
N MET A 1 65.92 -36.40 -17.00
CA MET A 1 67.09 -35.92 -17.78
C MET A 1 68.45 -36.06 -17.06
N ILE A 2 68.50 -36.33 -15.76
CA ILE A 2 69.70 -36.26 -14.89
C ILE A 2 70.89 -37.08 -15.41
N GLY A 3 70.69 -38.36 -15.76
CA GLY A 3 71.78 -39.25 -16.18
C GLY A 3 72.61 -38.75 -17.37
N LYS A 4 72.03 -37.92 -18.26
CA LYS A 4 72.75 -37.38 -19.43
C LYS A 4 73.74 -36.25 -19.05
N VAL A 5 73.49 -35.55 -17.94
CA VAL A 5 74.41 -34.54 -17.39
C VAL A 5 75.54 -35.21 -16.63
N VAL A 6 75.23 -36.17 -15.76
CA VAL A 6 76.23 -36.95 -15.00
C VAL A 6 77.19 -37.70 -15.94
N ILE A 7 76.66 -38.36 -16.98
CA ILE A 7 77.49 -39.01 -18.01
C ILE A 7 78.34 -37.96 -18.77
N GLY A 8 77.81 -36.78 -19.05
CA GLY A 8 78.53 -35.68 -19.69
C GLY A 8 79.75 -35.21 -18.89
N ASP A 9 79.59 -35.00 -17.58
CA ASP A 9 80.70 -34.56 -16.71
C ASP A 9 81.74 -35.67 -16.48
N VAL A 10 81.32 -36.93 -16.36
CA VAL A 10 82.25 -38.07 -16.29
C VAL A 10 83.10 -38.16 -17.56
N LEU A 11 82.47 -38.04 -18.74
CA LEU A 11 83.17 -38.07 -20.03
C LEU A 11 84.08 -36.85 -20.25
N LYS A 12 83.74 -35.69 -19.68
CA LYS A 12 84.51 -34.45 -19.82
C LYS A 12 85.70 -34.36 -18.86
N ASN A 13 85.53 -34.84 -17.63
CA ASN A 13 86.51 -34.66 -16.55
C ASN A 13 87.32 -35.93 -16.24
N SER A 14 86.97 -37.09 -16.81
CA SER A 14 87.68 -38.38 -16.65
C SER A 14 87.75 -38.94 -15.22
N TYR A 15 86.89 -38.46 -14.31
CA TYR A 15 86.66 -39.05 -12.99
C TYR A 15 85.15 -39.07 -12.68
N VAL A 16 84.73 -39.97 -11.79
CA VAL A 16 83.37 -39.98 -11.24
C VAL A 16 83.29 -38.88 -10.17
N PRO A 17 82.41 -37.87 -10.31
CA PRO A 17 82.26 -36.84 -9.28
C PRO A 17 81.93 -37.47 -7.93
N ASN A 18 82.44 -36.89 -6.84
CA ASN A 18 82.06 -37.31 -5.50
C ASN A 18 80.56 -37.05 -5.25
N ILE A 19 79.99 -37.69 -4.24
CA ILE A 19 78.54 -37.59 -3.94
C ILE A 19 78.12 -36.11 -3.78
N SER A 20 78.91 -35.28 -3.11
CA SER A 20 78.63 -33.84 -2.97
C SER A 20 78.53 -33.11 -4.32
N GLY A 21 79.41 -33.41 -5.27
CA GLY A 21 79.36 -32.87 -6.63
C GLY A 21 78.19 -33.40 -7.46
N LEU A 22 77.83 -34.68 -7.31
CA LEU A 22 76.65 -35.26 -7.97
C LEU A 22 75.35 -34.62 -7.47
N VAL A 23 75.19 -34.44 -6.16
CA VAL A 23 73.99 -33.85 -5.57
C VAL A 23 73.94 -32.34 -5.82
N ARG A 24 75.07 -31.61 -5.77
CA ARG A 24 75.14 -30.19 -6.20
C ARG A 24 74.70 -30.02 -7.66
N ASN A 25 75.12 -30.91 -8.55
CA ASN A 25 74.70 -30.92 -9.95
C ASN A 25 73.22 -31.30 -10.13
N ASP A 26 72.68 -32.20 -9.29
CA ASP A 26 71.25 -32.57 -9.32
C ASP A 26 70.37 -31.40 -8.87
N VAL A 27 70.70 -30.76 -7.73
CA VAL A 27 70.06 -29.53 -7.27
C VAL A 27 70.12 -28.45 -8.36
N HIS A 28 71.30 -28.19 -8.92
CA HIS A 28 71.43 -27.17 -9.98
C HIS A 28 70.64 -27.53 -11.25
N ALA A 29 70.50 -28.81 -11.60
CA ALA A 29 69.66 -29.25 -12.71
C ALA A 29 68.15 -29.12 -12.41
N ALA A 30 67.71 -29.40 -11.18
CA ALA A 30 66.34 -29.19 -10.75
C ALA A 30 65.96 -27.69 -10.79
N LEU A 31 66.83 -26.83 -10.26
CA LEU A 31 66.66 -25.38 -10.25
C LEU A 31 66.66 -24.75 -11.66
N SER A 32 67.58 -25.18 -12.55
CA SER A 32 67.78 -24.54 -13.86
C SER A 32 66.93 -25.11 -15.00
N LYS A 33 66.37 -26.33 -14.86
CA LYS A 33 65.65 -27.04 -15.94
C LYS A 33 64.32 -27.67 -15.51
N GLY A 34 64.04 -27.74 -14.22
CA GLY A 34 62.80 -28.30 -13.69
C GLY A 34 61.78 -27.27 -13.22
N GLU A 35 62.11 -25.97 -13.31
CA GLU A 35 61.35 -24.86 -12.70
C GLU A 35 61.09 -25.04 -11.18
N GLN A 36 61.86 -25.94 -10.55
CA GLN A 36 61.80 -26.19 -9.13
C GLN A 36 62.63 -25.17 -8.38
N THR A 37 62.25 -25.00 -7.12
CA THR A 37 62.93 -24.17 -6.12
C THR A 37 63.58 -25.06 -5.05
N VAL A 38 64.50 -24.53 -4.23
CA VAL A 38 65.30 -25.36 -3.31
C VAL A 38 64.39 -26.06 -2.29
N GLY A 39 63.34 -25.38 -1.82
CA GLY A 39 62.35 -25.97 -0.92
C GLY A 39 61.48 -27.06 -1.56
N THR A 40 61.32 -27.04 -2.89
CA THR A 40 60.50 -28.03 -3.63
C THR A 40 61.28 -29.22 -4.19
N TRP A 41 62.62 -29.20 -4.12
CA TRP A 41 63.43 -30.34 -4.54
C TRP A 41 63.25 -31.50 -3.56
N GLY A 42 62.88 -32.68 -4.05
CA GLY A 42 62.51 -33.84 -3.22
C GLY A 42 63.64 -34.41 -2.33
N GLY A 43 64.89 -33.99 -2.53
CA GLY A 43 66.03 -34.33 -1.67
C GLY A 43 66.26 -33.34 -0.51
N SER A 44 65.56 -32.21 -0.45
CA SER A 44 65.88 -31.08 0.43
C SER A 44 65.90 -31.43 1.92
N SER A 45 65.00 -32.30 2.37
CA SER A 45 64.93 -32.79 3.75
C SER A 45 66.05 -33.76 4.14
N PHE A 46 66.53 -34.57 3.20
CA PHE A 46 67.64 -35.51 3.38
C PHE A 46 68.99 -34.80 3.42
N TYR A 47 69.16 -33.78 2.57
CA TYR A 47 70.41 -33.06 2.36
C TYR A 47 70.43 -31.67 3.00
N TRP A 48 69.65 -31.45 4.07
CA TRP A 48 69.49 -30.17 4.75
C TRP A 48 70.82 -29.45 5.07
N ASN A 49 71.82 -30.20 5.54
CA ASN A 49 73.13 -29.68 5.92
C ASN A 49 74.16 -29.63 4.76
N MET A 50 73.76 -29.96 3.53
CA MET A 50 74.67 -29.99 2.38
C MET A 50 74.98 -28.57 1.87
N GLN A 51 76.26 -28.28 1.64
CA GLN A 51 76.75 -27.00 1.14
C GLN A 51 76.57 -26.83 -0.38
N LEU A 52 75.85 -25.77 -0.76
CA LEU A 52 75.56 -25.40 -2.15
C LEU A 52 76.72 -24.68 -2.83
N SER A 53 77.48 -23.86 -2.08
CA SER A 53 78.72 -23.22 -2.54
C SER A 53 79.92 -23.61 -1.66
N ASP A 54 80.98 -22.80 -1.70
CA ASP A 54 82.19 -22.99 -0.88
C ASP A 54 82.11 -22.22 0.45
N ASP A 55 81.03 -21.46 0.70
CA ASP A 55 80.71 -20.92 2.03
C ASP A 55 80.07 -22.03 2.88
N PRO A 56 80.66 -22.42 4.03
CA PRO A 56 80.09 -23.46 4.88
C PRO A 56 78.72 -23.11 5.50
N LYS A 57 78.29 -21.84 5.43
CA LYS A 57 76.95 -21.40 5.85
C LYS A 57 75.91 -21.47 4.73
N ASP A 58 76.31 -21.62 3.47
CA ASP A 58 75.41 -21.71 2.33
C ASP A 58 74.95 -23.15 2.12
N THR A 59 74.08 -23.62 3.02
CA THR A 59 73.50 -24.97 2.98
C THR A 59 72.10 -24.96 2.36
N VAL A 60 71.63 -26.14 1.93
CA VAL A 60 70.23 -26.35 1.49
C VAL A 60 69.24 -25.78 2.50
N GLY A 61 69.38 -26.14 3.78
CA GLY A 61 68.53 -25.68 4.86
C GLY A 61 68.58 -24.17 5.09
N ASN A 62 69.78 -23.57 5.07
CA ASN A 62 69.93 -22.12 5.25
C ASN A 62 69.40 -21.34 4.04
N SER A 63 69.48 -21.90 2.83
CA SER A 63 68.88 -21.33 1.61
C SER A 63 67.35 -21.34 1.69
N ILE A 64 66.76 -22.43 2.21
CA ILE A 64 65.31 -22.53 2.44
C ILE A 64 64.84 -21.56 3.53
N LEU A 65 65.51 -21.54 4.70
CA LEU A 65 65.13 -20.68 5.84
C LEU A 65 65.28 -19.18 5.56
N LYS A 66 66.12 -18.79 4.59
CA LYS A 66 66.39 -17.38 4.26
C LYS A 66 65.25 -16.70 3.49
N ASP A 67 64.40 -17.46 2.81
CA ASP A 67 63.24 -16.97 2.08
C ASP A 67 61.95 -17.58 2.65
N PRO A 68 61.09 -16.79 3.33
CA PRO A 68 59.82 -17.27 3.85
C PRO A 68 58.94 -17.99 2.82
N ALA A 69 58.99 -17.60 1.55
CA ALA A 69 58.21 -18.25 0.49
C ALA A 69 58.77 -19.62 0.10
N GLU A 70 60.09 -19.82 0.19
CA GLU A 70 60.74 -21.13 0.02
C GLU A 70 60.49 -22.05 1.22
N TYR A 71 60.56 -21.49 2.43
CA TYR A 71 60.31 -22.26 3.65
C TYR A 71 58.86 -22.76 3.71
N GLU A 72 57.88 -21.92 3.42
CA GLU A 72 56.46 -22.31 3.38
C GLU A 72 56.16 -23.36 2.30
N LYS A 73 56.84 -23.33 1.13
CA LYS A 73 56.79 -24.41 0.13
C LYS A 73 57.39 -25.71 0.66
N PHE A 74 58.60 -25.65 1.20
CA PHE A 74 59.30 -26.81 1.76
C PHE A 74 58.46 -27.53 2.80
N LEU A 75 57.88 -26.77 3.74
CA LEU A 75 57.02 -27.30 4.78
C LEU A 75 55.81 -28.03 4.18
N SER A 76 55.10 -27.40 3.25
CA SER A 76 53.91 -27.99 2.64
C SER A 76 54.19 -29.25 1.80
N VAL A 77 55.25 -29.25 0.98
CA VAL A 77 55.66 -30.43 0.19
C VAL A 77 56.08 -31.59 1.11
N THR A 78 56.87 -31.29 2.14
CA THR A 78 57.37 -32.32 3.07
C THR A 78 56.24 -32.86 3.94
N SER A 79 55.33 -32.01 4.46
CA SER A 79 54.13 -32.44 5.17
C SER A 79 53.22 -33.33 4.30
N LYS A 80 53.13 -33.06 2.98
CA LYS A 80 52.40 -33.93 2.06
C LYS A 80 53.05 -35.31 1.93
N ALA A 81 54.35 -35.38 1.66
CA ALA A 81 55.07 -36.65 1.55
C ALA A 81 55.01 -37.47 2.85
N MET A 82 55.04 -36.78 4.00
CA MET A 82 54.89 -37.33 5.33
C MET A 82 53.48 -37.88 5.59
N LEU A 83 52.42 -37.17 5.20
CA LEU A 83 51.03 -37.65 5.25
C LEU A 83 50.80 -38.85 4.32
N ASP A 84 51.23 -38.78 3.07
CA ASP A 84 51.13 -39.88 2.09
C ASP A 84 51.82 -41.15 2.64
N THR A 85 52.99 -40.98 3.27
CA THR A 85 53.76 -42.07 3.91
C THR A 85 53.05 -42.61 5.15
N ALA A 86 52.56 -41.74 6.04
CA ALA A 86 51.84 -42.12 7.25
C ALA A 86 50.58 -42.94 6.93
N ALA A 87 49.76 -42.47 6.00
CA ALA A 87 48.55 -43.15 5.55
C ALA A 87 48.86 -44.49 4.87
N LYS A 88 49.88 -44.54 4.00
CA LYS A 88 50.29 -45.75 3.27
C LYS A 88 50.79 -46.87 4.18
N PHE A 89 51.48 -46.54 5.28
CA PHE A 89 52.09 -47.52 6.17
C PHE A 89 51.38 -47.67 7.52
N GLY A 90 50.33 -46.89 7.80
CA GLY A 90 49.58 -46.94 9.06
C GLY A 90 50.39 -46.49 10.27
N ILE A 91 51.32 -45.56 10.08
CA ILE A 91 52.26 -45.07 11.10
C ILE A 91 51.94 -43.64 11.52
N THR A 92 52.53 -43.19 12.62
CA THR A 92 52.39 -41.80 13.07
C THR A 92 53.11 -40.81 12.15
N ALA A 93 52.72 -39.54 12.26
CA ALA A 93 53.33 -38.42 11.54
C ALA A 93 54.86 -38.38 11.78
N GLU A 94 55.28 -38.49 13.03
CA GLU A 94 56.67 -38.46 13.48
C GLU A 94 57.45 -39.70 13.02
N GLN A 95 56.81 -40.87 13.01
CA GLN A 95 57.39 -42.10 12.43
C GLN A 95 57.54 -41.99 10.91
N ALA A 96 56.60 -41.36 10.20
CA ALA A 96 56.71 -41.12 8.77
C ALA A 96 57.88 -40.18 8.45
N LEU A 97 58.11 -39.13 9.26
CA LEU A 97 59.29 -38.28 9.10
C LEU A 97 60.61 -39.02 9.38
N THR A 98 60.59 -39.96 10.34
CA THR A 98 61.73 -40.86 10.60
C THR A 98 61.97 -41.82 9.42
N ALA A 99 60.90 -42.36 8.81
CA ALA A 99 60.97 -43.21 7.62
C ALA A 99 61.40 -42.44 6.35
N LEU A 100 61.25 -41.12 6.34
CA LEU A 100 61.81 -40.19 5.35
C LEU A 100 63.26 -39.78 5.66
N GLU A 101 63.94 -40.42 6.63
CA GLU A 101 65.36 -40.19 7.03
C GLU A 101 65.78 -38.70 7.13
N ALA A 102 64.84 -37.83 7.49
CA ALA A 102 64.99 -36.39 7.32
C ALA A 102 65.92 -35.77 8.39
N GLN A 103 66.89 -34.95 7.98
CA GLN A 103 67.91 -34.34 8.86
C GLN A 103 67.53 -32.92 9.28
N LEU A 104 66.34 -32.77 9.87
CA LEU A 104 65.72 -31.46 10.09
C LEU A 104 65.92 -30.91 11.52
N PRO A 105 66.02 -29.57 11.70
CA PRO A 105 65.94 -28.92 13.00
C PRO A 105 64.60 -29.18 13.70
N ALA A 106 64.59 -29.20 15.03
CA ALA A 106 63.41 -29.57 15.83
C ALA A 106 62.20 -28.64 15.60
N GLU A 107 62.46 -27.36 15.33
CA GLU A 107 61.46 -26.34 15.02
C GLU A 107 60.75 -26.65 13.69
N VAL A 108 61.53 -27.04 12.68
CA VAL A 108 61.03 -27.47 11.36
C VAL A 108 60.22 -28.76 11.49
N VAL A 109 60.72 -29.74 12.27
CA VAL A 109 59.98 -30.97 12.58
C VAL A 109 58.62 -30.67 13.21
N SER A 110 58.58 -29.77 14.20
CA SER A 110 57.33 -29.44 14.91
C SER A 110 56.31 -28.78 13.99
N GLU A 111 56.73 -27.86 13.12
CA GLU A 111 55.84 -27.20 12.16
C GLU A 111 55.31 -28.19 11.10
N LEU A 112 56.15 -29.12 10.62
CA LEU A 112 55.72 -30.19 9.70
C LEU A 112 54.64 -31.09 10.31
N VAL A 113 54.82 -31.51 11.57
CA VAL A 113 53.87 -32.35 12.31
C VAL A 113 52.56 -31.58 12.55
N ASN A 114 52.65 -30.33 12.99
CA ASN A 114 51.49 -29.47 13.24
C ASN A 114 50.61 -29.34 12.00
N ARG A 115 51.18 -29.08 10.81
CA ARG A 115 50.44 -28.98 9.54
C ARG A 115 49.72 -30.26 9.16
N VAL A 116 50.36 -31.41 9.34
CA VAL A 116 49.74 -32.72 9.06
C VAL A 116 48.57 -32.95 10.01
N ILE A 117 48.73 -32.65 11.30
CA ILE A 117 47.67 -32.76 12.29
C ILE A 117 46.51 -31.81 11.98
N ASP A 118 46.77 -30.53 11.71
CA ASP A 118 45.73 -29.54 11.40
C ASP A 118 44.94 -29.86 10.13
N TYR A 119 45.62 -30.39 9.12
CA TYR A 119 44.96 -30.83 7.91
C TYR A 119 44.06 -32.05 8.18
N MET A 120 44.54 -32.99 9.00
CA MET A 120 43.84 -34.24 9.34
C MET A 120 42.68 -34.07 10.33
N ASP A 121 42.80 -33.13 11.27
CA ASP A 121 41.72 -32.75 12.18
C ASP A 121 40.68 -31.85 11.45
N GLY A 122 41.10 -31.19 10.37
CA GLY A 122 40.26 -30.37 9.49
C GLY A 122 40.25 -28.88 9.83
N SER A 123 41.06 -28.42 10.80
CA SER A 123 41.19 -27.00 11.15
C SER A 123 41.78 -26.16 10.02
N THR A 124 42.56 -26.75 9.12
CA THR A 124 43.04 -26.10 7.88
C THR A 124 42.42 -26.72 6.64
N ILE A 125 42.36 -25.93 5.56
CA ILE A 125 41.89 -26.40 4.24
C ILE A 125 42.97 -27.08 3.40
N SER A 126 44.25 -26.77 3.64
CA SER A 126 45.39 -27.33 2.90
C SER A 126 46.63 -27.49 3.78
N LEU A 127 47.65 -28.18 3.25
CA LEU A 127 48.96 -28.33 3.89
C LEU A 127 49.84 -27.06 3.81
N ALA A 128 49.28 -25.93 3.35
CA ALA A 128 49.90 -24.61 3.54
C ALA A 128 49.95 -24.20 5.01
N GLY A 129 49.09 -24.78 5.86
CA GLY A 129 49.00 -24.47 7.28
C GLY A 129 48.02 -23.33 7.59
N ASP A 130 47.74 -23.14 8.87
CA ASP A 130 46.84 -22.10 9.37
C ASP A 130 47.52 -20.72 9.26
N PRO A 131 46.94 -19.71 8.58
CA PRO A 131 47.49 -18.35 8.58
C PRO A 131 47.51 -17.72 9.97
N GLU A 132 46.63 -18.14 10.88
CA GLU A 132 46.53 -17.64 12.25
C GLU A 132 47.42 -18.41 13.24
N ARG A 133 48.15 -19.45 12.77
CA ARG A 133 49.03 -20.28 13.60
C ARG A 133 50.32 -20.72 12.89
N ILE A 134 51.43 -20.09 13.24
CA ILE A 134 52.75 -20.26 12.59
C ILE A 134 53.81 -20.57 13.64
N ASP A 135 54.55 -21.68 13.53
CA ASP A 135 55.59 -22.11 14.48
C ASP A 135 55.10 -22.14 15.95
N GLY A 136 53.81 -22.45 16.18
CA GLY A 136 53.18 -22.42 17.50
C GLY A 136 52.82 -21.02 18.03
N PHE A 137 53.22 -19.93 17.36
CA PHE A 137 52.66 -18.60 17.59
C PHE A 137 51.23 -18.54 17.06
N ARG A 138 50.39 -17.74 17.72
CA ARG A 138 48.98 -17.48 17.37
C ARG A 138 48.78 -15.99 17.15
N THR A 139 47.89 -15.63 16.25
CA THR A 139 47.44 -14.25 16.06
C THR A 139 46.40 -13.83 17.08
N SER A 140 46.38 -12.53 17.35
CA SER A 140 45.31 -11.77 17.99
C SER A 140 45.12 -10.54 17.13
N GLU A 141 43.97 -10.43 16.47
CA GLU A 141 43.59 -9.23 15.73
C GLU A 141 43.00 -8.22 16.72
N ALA A 142 43.35 -6.95 16.56
CA ALA A 142 42.74 -5.84 17.29
C ALA A 142 41.65 -5.16 16.44
N ASP A 143 40.81 -4.34 17.06
CA ASP A 143 39.67 -3.68 16.39
C ASP A 143 40.07 -2.75 15.22
N ASP A 144 41.36 -2.40 15.10
CA ASP A 144 41.94 -1.63 14.00
C ASP A 144 42.50 -2.50 12.85
N GLY A 145 42.31 -3.82 12.91
CA GLY A 145 42.85 -4.78 11.95
C GLY A 145 44.34 -5.09 12.12
N SER A 146 44.99 -4.60 13.18
CA SER A 146 46.39 -4.91 13.44
C SER A 146 46.55 -6.32 14.04
N VAL A 147 47.50 -7.09 13.51
CA VAL A 147 47.77 -8.47 13.93
C VAL A 147 48.93 -8.48 14.93
N SER A 148 48.63 -8.89 16.15
CA SER A 148 49.61 -9.15 17.22
C SER A 148 49.85 -10.64 17.39
N TRP A 149 51.09 -11.07 17.55
CA TRP A 149 51.44 -12.49 17.77
C TRP A 149 51.66 -12.80 19.24
N TYR A 150 51.24 -14.00 19.68
CA TYR A 150 51.53 -14.51 21.02
C TYR A 150 51.76 -16.03 21.03
N GLN A 151 52.46 -16.53 22.04
CA GLN A 151 52.47 -17.95 22.41
C GLN A 151 51.70 -18.18 23.71
N LEU A 152 51.23 -19.41 23.91
CA LEU A 152 50.69 -19.87 25.19
C LEU A 152 51.80 -20.65 25.91
N ASP A 153 52.05 -20.33 27.17
CA ASP A 153 52.86 -21.20 28.02
C ASP A 153 52.07 -22.43 28.50
N LYS A 154 52.75 -23.30 29.26
CA LYS A 154 52.18 -24.52 29.85
C LYS A 154 50.96 -24.27 30.77
N ASP A 155 50.83 -23.04 31.28
CA ASP A 155 49.77 -22.61 32.20
C ASP A 155 48.68 -21.81 31.43
N LEU A 156 48.67 -21.93 30.08
CA LEU A 156 47.78 -21.26 29.12
C LEU A 156 47.86 -19.72 29.15
N LYS A 157 48.95 -19.15 29.65
CA LYS A 157 49.14 -17.70 29.69
C LYS A 157 49.72 -17.19 28.37
N ARG A 158 49.14 -16.11 27.84
CA ARG A 158 49.62 -15.44 26.62
C ARG A 158 50.91 -14.67 26.89
N THR A 159 51.93 -14.91 26.07
CA THR A 159 53.17 -14.13 25.99
C THR A 159 53.28 -13.55 24.58
N TYR A 160 53.17 -12.23 24.45
CA TYR A 160 53.17 -11.54 23.17
C TYR A 160 54.59 -11.39 22.59
N VAL A 161 54.71 -11.53 21.26
CA VAL A 161 55.96 -11.32 20.52
C VAL A 161 56.21 -9.81 20.44
N THR A 162 57.36 -9.39 20.94
CA THR A 162 57.79 -7.98 20.96
C THR A 162 59.01 -7.71 20.08
N ASP A 163 59.61 -8.76 19.52
CA ASP A 163 60.68 -8.67 18.53
C ASP A 163 60.10 -8.26 17.15
N PRO A 164 60.47 -7.07 16.62
CA PRO A 164 59.90 -6.57 15.37
C PRO A 164 60.32 -7.40 14.15
N ASP A 165 61.51 -8.02 14.16
CA ASP A 165 61.96 -8.85 13.05
C ASP A 165 61.20 -10.17 13.02
N LYS A 166 60.92 -10.78 14.19
CA LYS A 166 60.07 -11.98 14.27
C LYS A 166 58.61 -11.69 13.94
N VAL A 167 58.05 -10.56 14.39
CA VAL A 167 56.68 -10.13 13.97
C VAL A 167 56.61 -9.95 12.45
N LYS A 168 57.63 -9.36 11.83
CA LYS A 168 57.71 -9.20 10.37
C LYS A 168 57.77 -10.54 9.65
N GLU A 169 58.60 -11.47 10.11
CA GLU A 169 58.69 -12.83 9.55
C GLU A 169 57.34 -13.57 9.62
N LEU A 170 56.68 -13.53 10.78
CA LEU A 170 55.38 -14.17 10.99
C LEU A 170 54.29 -13.54 10.11
N ASN A 171 54.27 -12.20 9.97
CA ASN A 171 53.33 -11.52 9.07
C ASN A 171 53.55 -11.90 7.60
N GLN A 172 54.80 -11.95 7.12
CA GLN A 172 55.11 -12.39 5.75
C GLN A 172 54.65 -13.83 5.50
N ARG A 173 54.85 -14.73 6.46
CA ARG A 173 54.39 -16.13 6.35
C ARG A 173 52.87 -16.24 6.41
N ARG A 174 52.19 -15.40 7.20
CA ARG A 174 50.73 -15.29 7.20
C ARG A 174 50.19 -14.80 5.86
N GLU A 175 50.78 -13.75 5.29
CA GLU A 175 50.45 -13.27 3.94
C GLU A 175 50.60 -14.39 2.90
N ILE A 176 51.72 -15.13 2.90
CA ILE A 176 51.94 -16.27 2.00
C ILE A 176 50.86 -17.36 2.17
N ARG A 177 50.42 -17.67 3.39
CA ARG A 177 49.34 -18.66 3.65
C ARG A 177 47.97 -18.16 3.20
N LEU A 178 47.69 -16.86 3.35
CA LEU A 178 46.46 -16.23 2.88
C LEU A 178 46.40 -16.17 1.35
N GLU A 179 47.49 -15.79 0.68
CA GLU A 179 47.60 -15.74 -0.79
C GLU A 179 47.48 -17.13 -1.43
N LYS A 180 48.10 -18.16 -0.84
CA LYS A 180 48.13 -19.53 -1.40
C LYS A 180 47.01 -20.45 -0.91
N GLY A 181 45.97 -19.89 -0.30
CA GLY A 181 44.99 -20.63 0.50
C GLY A 181 44.05 -21.62 -0.21
N ALA A 182 44.25 -22.00 -1.49
CA ALA A 182 43.34 -22.94 -2.16
C ALA A 182 43.91 -23.81 -3.30
N ASP A 183 44.72 -23.27 -4.21
CA ASP A 183 44.77 -23.79 -5.61
C ASP A 183 46.16 -23.93 -6.26
N GLU A 184 47.21 -24.35 -5.53
CA GLU A 184 48.44 -24.78 -6.20
C GLU A 184 48.41 -26.28 -6.53
N ASN A 185 48.51 -26.62 -7.83
CA ASN A 185 48.30 -27.99 -8.34
C ASN A 185 49.22 -29.08 -7.74
N TRP A 186 50.35 -28.73 -7.13
CA TRP A 186 51.25 -29.68 -6.45
C TRP A 186 50.78 -30.10 -5.05
N GLN A 187 49.77 -29.42 -4.48
CA GLN A 187 49.13 -29.83 -3.23
C GLN A 187 48.10 -30.95 -3.42
N LYS A 188 47.63 -31.17 -4.66
CA LYS A 188 46.65 -32.22 -4.99
C LYS A 188 47.30 -33.61 -4.84
N SER A 189 46.61 -34.54 -4.18
CA SER A 189 47.07 -35.93 -4.04
C SER A 189 46.77 -36.73 -5.32
N GLU A 190 47.76 -37.43 -5.86
CA GLU A 190 47.52 -38.49 -6.86
C GLU A 190 46.81 -39.72 -6.25
N ALA A 191 46.78 -39.81 -4.92
CA ALA A 191 45.85 -40.69 -4.20
C ALA A 191 44.43 -40.15 -4.36
N GLY A 192 43.70 -40.69 -5.34
CA GLY A 192 42.27 -40.47 -5.47
C GLY A 192 41.50 -41.08 -4.29
N SER A 193 40.44 -40.40 -3.87
CA SER A 193 39.30 -40.91 -3.08
C SER A 193 39.64 -42.04 -2.09
N SER A 194 40.19 -41.71 -0.92
CA SER A 194 40.30 -42.67 0.20
C SER A 194 40.38 -41.99 1.56
N ASP A 195 39.78 -42.64 2.57
CA ASP A 195 39.77 -42.18 3.96
C ASP A 195 41.20 -42.16 4.53
N LEU A 196 41.75 -40.96 4.73
CA LEU A 196 43.04 -40.79 5.38
C LEU A 196 42.88 -41.10 6.87
N LYS A 197 43.81 -41.87 7.43
CA LYS A 197 43.86 -42.20 8.86
C LYS A 197 45.27 -42.03 9.40
N LEU A 198 45.38 -41.36 10.54
CA LEU A 198 46.63 -41.00 11.18
C LEU A 198 46.52 -41.21 12.69
N ALA A 199 47.50 -41.87 13.28
CA ALA A 199 47.76 -41.79 14.72
C ALA A 199 48.81 -40.69 14.98
N ALA A 200 48.72 -39.99 16.11
CA ALA A 200 49.79 -39.09 16.56
C ALA A 200 50.51 -39.66 17.78
N SER A 201 51.73 -39.19 18.02
CA SER A 201 52.55 -39.58 19.18
C SER A 201 51.88 -39.38 20.54
N ASN A 202 50.93 -38.43 20.64
CA ASN A 202 50.14 -38.13 21.83
C ASN A 202 48.98 -39.12 22.11
N GLY A 203 48.80 -40.14 21.26
CA GLY A 203 47.73 -41.14 21.39
C GLY A 203 46.39 -40.75 20.76
N ASN A 204 46.27 -39.56 20.19
CA ASN A 204 45.09 -39.19 19.40
C ASN A 204 45.10 -39.91 18.04
N THR A 205 43.91 -40.14 17.49
CA THR A 205 43.72 -40.61 16.12
C THR A 205 42.84 -39.65 15.34
N TYR A 206 43.17 -39.49 14.06
CA TYR A 206 42.55 -38.55 13.14
C TYR A 206 42.11 -39.32 11.90
N ALA A 207 40.88 -39.10 11.46
CA ALA A 207 40.34 -39.64 10.22
C ALA A 207 39.77 -38.50 9.37
N LEU A 208 40.19 -38.40 8.11
CA LEU A 208 39.74 -37.37 7.18
C LEU A 208 39.17 -38.04 5.93
N HIS A 209 37.91 -37.74 5.63
CA HIS A 209 37.19 -38.23 4.45
C HIS A 209 37.16 -37.12 3.39
N LEU A 210 37.48 -37.51 2.16
CA LEU A 210 37.50 -36.65 0.99
C LEU A 210 36.49 -37.16 -0.05
N ASP A 211 35.88 -36.26 -0.82
CA ASP A 211 35.04 -36.64 -1.96
C ASP A 211 35.86 -37.07 -3.19
N GLY A 212 35.18 -37.42 -4.28
CA GLY A 212 35.82 -37.85 -5.54
C GLY A 212 36.69 -36.78 -6.21
N ASP A 213 36.50 -35.49 -5.86
CA ASP A 213 37.31 -34.36 -6.34
C ASP A 213 38.43 -34.00 -5.33
N GLY A 214 38.54 -34.70 -4.21
CA GLY A 214 39.53 -34.48 -3.16
C GLY A 214 39.16 -33.42 -2.12
N LYS A 215 37.90 -32.96 -2.07
CA LYS A 215 37.43 -31.95 -1.09
C LYS A 215 37.01 -32.61 0.23
N LYS A 216 37.23 -31.92 1.36
CA LYS A 216 36.84 -32.39 2.69
C LYS A 216 35.33 -32.57 2.83
N THR A 217 34.91 -33.73 3.32
CA THR A 217 33.50 -34.05 3.63
C THR A 217 33.29 -34.33 5.11
N SER A 218 34.23 -34.99 5.80
CA SER A 218 34.22 -35.08 7.26
C SER A 218 35.63 -35.27 7.84
N ALA A 219 35.83 -34.82 9.07
CA ALA A 219 37.01 -35.07 9.86
C ALA A 219 36.62 -35.52 11.28
N THR A 220 37.21 -36.60 11.76
CA THR A 220 37.00 -37.14 13.11
C THR A 220 38.30 -37.12 13.88
N VAL A 221 38.29 -36.52 15.07
CA VAL A 221 39.39 -36.55 16.04
C VAL A 221 38.96 -37.40 17.22
N THR A 222 39.56 -38.57 17.43
CA THR A 222 39.39 -39.34 18.67
C THR A 222 40.62 -39.13 19.54
N LYS A 223 40.43 -38.54 20.72
CA LYS A 223 41.52 -38.24 21.66
C LYS A 223 41.96 -39.50 22.42
N ALA A 224 43.15 -39.44 23.02
CA ALA A 224 43.69 -40.52 23.85
C ALA A 224 42.81 -40.90 25.07
N ASP A 225 41.93 -39.99 25.52
CA ASP A 225 40.95 -40.24 26.60
C ASP A 225 39.66 -40.95 26.13
N GLY A 226 39.52 -41.21 24.82
CA GLY A 226 38.35 -41.83 24.19
C GLY A 226 37.26 -40.84 23.76
N SER A 227 37.31 -39.57 24.17
CA SER A 227 36.39 -38.54 23.65
C SER A 227 36.66 -38.30 22.16
N ARG A 228 35.63 -37.95 21.38
CA ARG A 228 35.81 -37.58 19.97
C ARG A 228 35.12 -36.29 19.57
N ILE A 229 35.63 -35.67 18.52
CA ILE A 229 35.01 -34.53 17.84
C ILE A 229 34.82 -34.93 16.38
N ASP A 230 33.58 -34.94 15.92
CA ASP A 230 33.20 -35.18 14.53
C ASP A 230 32.83 -33.84 13.86
N ARG A 231 33.52 -33.51 12.77
CA ARG A 231 33.33 -32.31 11.96
C ARG A 231 32.81 -32.71 10.58
N GLU A 232 31.65 -32.19 10.18
CA GLU A 232 31.00 -32.48 8.90
C GLU A 232 31.07 -31.25 8.00
N TYR A 233 31.58 -31.37 6.78
CA TYR A 233 31.80 -30.26 5.85
C TYR A 233 30.82 -30.34 4.68
N GLN A 234 30.39 -29.17 4.19
CA GLN A 234 29.56 -29.06 2.99
C GLN A 234 30.35 -28.30 1.91
N PRO A 235 31.24 -28.98 1.17
CA PRO A 235 32.20 -28.34 0.26
C PRO A 235 31.57 -27.57 -0.91
N ASN A 236 30.27 -27.77 -1.17
CA ASN A 236 29.48 -27.07 -2.20
C ASN A 236 28.51 -26.01 -1.61
N SER A 237 28.63 -25.68 -0.32
CA SER A 237 27.88 -24.58 0.34
C SER A 237 28.72 -23.30 0.44
N ALA A 238 28.16 -22.20 0.94
CA ALA A 238 28.89 -20.94 1.13
C ALA A 238 30.08 -21.07 2.11
N LEU A 239 29.99 -21.99 3.09
CA LEU A 239 31.08 -22.35 4.00
C LEU A 239 32.25 -23.05 3.29
N GLY A 240 31.98 -23.72 2.16
CA GLY A 240 32.93 -24.52 1.41
C GLY A 240 33.65 -25.54 2.30
N GLN A 241 34.98 -25.52 2.25
CA GLN A 241 35.85 -26.34 3.11
C GLN A 241 36.37 -25.58 4.35
N LYS A 242 36.12 -24.26 4.45
CA LYS A 242 36.78 -23.38 5.44
C LYS A 242 36.32 -23.61 6.88
N LYS A 243 35.06 -24.01 7.07
CA LYS A 243 34.45 -24.34 8.36
C LYS A 243 33.56 -25.56 8.19
N PRO A 244 33.45 -26.46 9.19
CA PRO A 244 32.46 -27.53 9.16
C PRO A 244 31.05 -26.94 9.24
N ARG A 245 30.06 -27.56 8.60
CA ARG A 245 28.64 -27.26 8.80
C ARG A 245 28.17 -27.69 10.20
N TYR A 246 28.65 -28.84 10.68
CA TYR A 246 28.34 -29.37 12.01
C TYR A 246 29.62 -29.78 12.72
N GLU A 247 29.76 -29.42 13.99
CA GLU A 247 30.75 -29.99 14.91
C GLU A 247 30.03 -30.64 16.08
N ARG A 248 30.33 -31.92 16.33
CA ARG A 248 29.70 -32.76 17.37
C ARG A 248 30.77 -33.31 18.30
N THR A 249 30.66 -33.00 19.59
CA THR A 249 31.59 -33.48 20.63
C THR A 249 30.97 -34.63 21.39
N TYR A 250 31.68 -35.75 21.52
CA TYR A 250 31.24 -36.94 22.24
C TYR A 250 32.17 -37.28 23.40
N ASP A 251 31.60 -37.78 24.51
CA ASP A 251 32.35 -38.32 25.63
C ASP A 251 33.01 -39.69 25.28
N ALA A 252 33.81 -40.22 26.21
CA ALA A 252 34.48 -41.51 26.05
C ALA A 252 33.52 -42.73 26.01
N HIS A 253 32.23 -42.54 26.32
CA HIS A 253 31.19 -43.57 26.20
C HIS A 253 30.43 -43.46 24.87
N GLY A 254 30.73 -42.45 24.04
CA GLY A 254 30.07 -42.18 22.77
C GLY A 254 28.76 -41.38 22.89
N HIS A 255 28.46 -40.79 24.05
CA HIS A 255 27.34 -39.87 24.20
C HIS A 255 27.70 -38.50 23.63
N MET A 256 26.82 -37.92 22.82
CA MET A 256 26.99 -36.55 22.34
C MET A 256 26.80 -35.57 23.51
N THR A 257 27.81 -34.74 23.74
CA THR A 257 27.86 -33.73 24.82
C THR A 257 27.58 -32.32 24.30
N GLU A 258 27.89 -32.05 23.04
CA GLU A 258 27.72 -30.76 22.39
C GLU A 258 27.47 -30.98 20.88
N GLU A 259 26.59 -30.18 20.29
CA GLU A 259 26.48 -30.01 18.84
C GLU A 259 26.42 -28.51 18.53
N ARG A 260 27.26 -28.08 17.58
CA ARG A 260 27.31 -26.71 17.08
C ARG A 260 27.13 -26.73 15.56
N LYS A 261 26.17 -25.96 15.07
CA LYS A 261 25.87 -25.82 13.64
C LYS A 261 26.34 -24.46 13.13
N ASN A 262 27.11 -24.46 12.05
CA ASN A 262 27.46 -23.24 11.35
C ASN A 262 26.39 -22.83 10.34
N LEU A 263 25.96 -21.57 10.42
CA LEU A 263 25.16 -20.91 9.38
C LEU A 263 26.06 -20.52 8.21
N ASP A 264 25.48 -20.15 7.07
CA ASP A 264 26.25 -19.84 5.84
C ASP A 264 27.09 -18.56 5.93
N ASP A 265 26.86 -17.72 6.94
CA ASP A 265 27.72 -16.58 7.32
C ASP A 265 28.94 -17.00 8.17
N GLY A 266 29.01 -18.27 8.59
CA GLY A 266 30.07 -18.81 9.44
C GLY A 266 29.91 -18.53 10.94
N SER A 267 28.74 -18.08 11.39
CA SER A 267 28.36 -18.02 12.80
C SER A 267 27.96 -19.39 13.33
N TYR A 268 28.20 -19.65 14.62
CA TYR A 268 27.82 -20.89 15.30
C TYR A 268 26.47 -20.72 16.00
N THR A 269 25.66 -21.78 15.97
CA THR A 269 24.46 -21.96 16.80
C THR A 269 24.60 -23.26 17.59
N SER A 270 24.57 -23.21 18.92
CA SER A 270 24.60 -24.41 19.77
C SER A 270 23.20 -24.94 20.08
N SER A 271 23.09 -26.25 20.35
CA SER A 271 21.83 -26.87 20.78
C SER A 271 21.29 -26.29 22.11
N THR A 272 22.19 -25.82 22.98
CA THR A 272 21.83 -25.16 24.25
C THR A 272 21.31 -23.74 24.07
N GLU A 273 21.87 -22.97 23.14
CA GLU A 273 21.36 -21.64 22.80
C GLU A 273 20.01 -21.73 22.10
N LEU A 274 19.82 -22.72 21.21
CA LEU A 274 18.52 -22.99 20.58
C LEU A 274 17.44 -23.29 21.63
N ALA A 275 17.72 -24.21 22.57
CA ALA A 275 16.79 -24.57 23.64
C ALA A 275 16.55 -23.45 24.67
N ALA A 276 17.52 -22.55 24.86
CA ALA A 276 17.36 -21.36 25.70
C ALA A 276 16.53 -20.27 25.00
N ALA A 277 16.80 -20.03 23.72
CA ALA A 277 16.06 -19.09 22.88
C ALA A 277 14.60 -19.53 22.69
N GLU A 278 14.33 -20.82 22.45
CA GLU A 278 12.97 -21.36 22.37
C GLU A 278 12.19 -21.19 23.69
N ARG A 279 12.85 -21.38 24.84
CA ARG A 279 12.21 -21.15 26.15
C ARG A 279 11.94 -19.68 26.42
N ALA A 280 12.92 -18.81 26.13
CA ALA A 280 12.76 -17.37 26.28
C ALA A 280 11.68 -16.81 25.33
N ALA A 281 11.60 -17.33 24.09
CA ALA A 281 10.57 -16.99 23.12
C ALA A 281 9.19 -17.49 23.55
N ALA A 282 9.08 -18.71 24.11
CA ALA A 282 7.83 -19.22 24.64
C ALA A 282 7.33 -18.43 25.86
N GLU A 283 8.22 -18.10 26.81
CA GLU A 283 7.89 -17.30 28.00
C GLU A 283 7.52 -15.85 27.61
N LYS A 284 8.23 -15.26 26.64
CA LYS A 284 7.90 -13.96 26.06
C LYS A 284 6.56 -13.98 25.33
N ALA A 285 6.27 -15.00 24.51
CA ALA A 285 5.00 -15.13 23.80
C ALA A 285 3.82 -15.38 24.74
N GLU A 286 4.02 -16.11 25.85
CA GLU A 286 3.01 -16.27 26.90
C GLU A 286 2.75 -14.95 27.64
N ALA A 287 3.81 -14.19 27.95
CA ALA A 287 3.69 -12.85 28.55
C ALA A 287 3.02 -11.82 27.61
N GLU A 288 3.37 -11.80 26.33
CA GLU A 288 2.76 -10.95 25.30
C GLU A 288 1.30 -11.31 25.07
N ARG A 289 0.97 -12.61 25.03
CA ARG A 289 -0.42 -13.09 24.97
C ARG A 289 -1.22 -12.69 26.20
N ALA A 290 -0.65 -12.81 27.41
CA ALA A 290 -1.31 -12.38 28.64
C ALA A 290 -1.52 -10.86 28.70
N ALA A 291 -0.56 -10.08 28.18
CA ALA A 291 -0.69 -8.63 28.04
C ALA A 291 -1.77 -8.25 27.00
N ALA A 292 -1.80 -8.92 25.85
CA ALA A 292 -2.82 -8.73 24.82
C ALA A 292 -4.23 -9.13 25.31
N GLU A 293 -4.36 -10.23 26.06
CA GLU A 293 -5.63 -10.64 26.67
C GLU A 293 -6.10 -9.63 27.74
N SER A 294 -5.18 -9.07 28.53
CA SER A 294 -5.48 -7.98 29.47
C SER A 294 -5.89 -6.69 28.77
N GLN A 295 -5.24 -6.31 27.66
CA GLN A 295 -5.60 -5.13 26.87
C GLN A 295 -6.95 -5.33 26.17
N ALA A 296 -7.20 -6.49 25.56
CA ALA A 296 -8.50 -6.83 24.97
C ALA A 296 -9.63 -6.80 26.02
N ALA A 297 -9.38 -7.28 27.24
CA ALA A 297 -10.33 -7.17 28.35
C ALA A 297 -10.58 -5.72 28.79
N GLN A 298 -9.55 -4.86 28.79
CA GLN A 298 -9.70 -3.43 29.08
C GLN A 298 -10.46 -2.67 27.98
N ILE A 299 -10.17 -2.97 26.71
CA ILE A 299 -10.88 -2.41 25.54
C ILE A 299 -12.35 -2.83 25.59
N ALA A 300 -12.65 -4.12 25.75
CA ALA A 300 -14.03 -4.61 25.85
C ALA A 300 -14.78 -4.05 27.08
N ALA A 301 -14.08 -3.75 28.18
CA ALA A 301 -14.68 -3.06 29.33
C ALA A 301 -14.96 -1.56 29.03
N ALA A 302 -14.04 -0.88 28.34
CA ALA A 302 -14.21 0.50 27.92
C ALA A 302 -15.33 0.67 26.87
N GLU A 303 -15.42 -0.23 25.89
CA GLU A 303 -16.50 -0.29 24.91
C GLU A 303 -17.87 -0.50 25.57
N ARG A 304 -17.97 -1.42 26.55
CA ARG A 304 -19.20 -1.63 27.32
C ARG A 304 -19.60 -0.38 28.10
N ALA A 305 -18.64 0.29 28.77
CA ALA A 305 -18.90 1.53 29.49
C ALA A 305 -19.31 2.68 28.55
N ALA A 306 -18.71 2.76 27.36
CA ALA A 306 -19.07 3.73 26.33
C ALA A 306 -20.47 3.46 25.76
N ALA A 307 -20.82 2.20 25.49
CA ALA A 307 -22.15 1.79 25.03
C ALA A 307 -23.24 2.05 26.09
N GLU A 308 -22.98 1.74 27.36
CA GLU A 308 -23.91 2.01 28.47
C GLU A 308 -24.13 3.53 28.65
N LYS A 309 -23.07 4.34 28.52
CA LYS A 309 -23.16 5.80 28.53
C LYS A 309 -23.93 6.35 27.32
N ALA A 310 -23.68 5.83 26.12
CA ALA A 310 -24.37 6.25 24.90
C ALA A 310 -25.87 5.90 24.96
N GLU A 311 -26.23 4.73 25.49
CA GLU A 311 -27.64 4.36 25.70
C GLU A 311 -28.31 5.23 26.77
N ALA A 312 -27.61 5.57 27.86
CA ALA A 312 -28.12 6.51 28.85
C ALA A 312 -28.35 7.92 28.27
N GLU A 313 -27.44 8.41 27.43
CA GLU A 313 -27.59 9.68 26.70
C GLU A 313 -28.73 9.63 25.67
N ARG A 314 -28.90 8.50 24.96
CA ARG A 314 -30.01 8.27 24.02
C ARG A 314 -31.36 8.30 24.74
N VAL A 315 -31.49 7.58 25.86
CA VAL A 315 -32.72 7.57 26.68
C VAL A 315 -33.00 8.94 27.28
N ALA A 316 -31.98 9.69 27.71
CA ALA A 316 -32.14 11.05 28.18
C ALA A 316 -32.65 11.98 27.05
N ALA A 317 -32.06 11.92 25.86
CA ALA A 317 -32.50 12.69 24.69
C ALA A 317 -33.93 12.34 24.25
N GLU A 318 -34.28 11.05 24.22
CA GLU A 318 -35.64 10.57 23.92
C GLU A 318 -36.65 11.10 24.95
N SER A 319 -36.30 11.12 26.24
CA SER A 319 -37.14 11.70 27.29
C SER A 319 -37.33 13.22 27.16
N GLN A 320 -36.29 13.95 26.72
CA GLN A 320 -36.38 15.40 26.46
C GLN A 320 -37.23 15.70 25.23
N ALA A 321 -37.04 14.95 24.14
CA ALA A 321 -37.86 15.07 22.93
C ALA A 321 -39.35 14.78 23.24
N ALA A 322 -39.65 13.77 24.06
CA ALA A 322 -41.00 13.47 24.52
C ALA A 322 -41.61 14.61 25.37
N GLN A 323 -40.81 15.24 26.25
CA GLN A 323 -41.26 16.41 27.02
C GLN A 323 -41.54 17.63 26.13
N ILE A 324 -40.69 17.91 25.14
CA ILE A 324 -40.88 19.00 24.17
C ILE A 324 -42.16 18.74 23.35
N ALA A 325 -42.33 17.55 22.79
CA ALA A 325 -43.53 17.20 22.03
C ALA A 325 -44.82 17.24 22.88
N ALA A 326 -44.75 16.89 24.17
CA ALA A 326 -45.87 17.05 25.10
C ALA A 326 -46.18 18.52 25.39
N ALA A 327 -45.16 19.36 25.57
CA ALA A 327 -45.32 20.80 25.79
C ALA A 327 -45.89 21.51 24.54
N GLU A 328 -45.44 21.14 23.33
CA GLU A 328 -45.98 21.64 22.07
C GLU A 328 -47.45 21.26 21.87
N ARG A 329 -47.82 20.00 22.18
CA ARG A 329 -49.23 19.57 22.15
C ARG A 329 -50.09 20.33 23.13
N ALA A 330 -49.63 20.52 24.38
CA ALA A 330 -50.36 21.30 25.38
C ALA A 330 -50.49 22.79 24.98
N ALA A 331 -49.46 23.37 24.34
CA ALA A 331 -49.51 24.71 23.80
C ALA A 331 -50.48 24.83 22.61
N ALA A 332 -50.51 23.83 21.73
CA ALA A 332 -51.44 23.77 20.60
C ALA A 332 -52.90 23.62 21.08
N GLU A 333 -53.18 22.71 22.02
CA GLU A 333 -54.50 22.52 22.61
C GLU A 333 -54.99 23.78 23.34
N LYS A 334 -54.10 24.47 24.09
CA LYS A 334 -54.42 25.76 24.70
C LYS A 334 -54.73 26.84 23.65
N ALA A 335 -53.95 26.91 22.58
CA ALA A 335 -54.18 27.88 21.49
C ALA A 335 -55.48 27.58 20.72
N GLU A 336 -55.85 26.31 20.57
CA GLU A 336 -57.13 25.90 19.99
C GLU A 336 -58.31 26.26 20.92
N ALA A 337 -58.18 26.02 22.23
CA ALA A 337 -59.18 26.42 23.22
C ALA A 337 -59.35 27.95 23.29
N GLU A 338 -58.27 28.73 23.22
CA GLU A 338 -58.32 30.20 23.14
C GLU A 338 -58.99 30.68 21.84
N ARG A 339 -58.69 30.06 20.70
CA ARG A 339 -59.37 30.35 19.42
C ARG A 339 -60.86 30.00 19.47
N ALA A 340 -61.23 28.87 20.07
CA ALA A 340 -62.62 28.46 20.24
C ALA A 340 -63.38 29.42 21.18
N ALA A 341 -62.75 29.87 22.26
CA ALA A 341 -63.31 30.89 23.15
C ALA A 341 -63.49 32.25 22.45
N ALA A 342 -62.49 32.69 21.68
CA ALA A 342 -62.57 33.92 20.89
C ALA A 342 -63.65 33.84 19.80
N ALA A 343 -63.77 32.70 19.11
CA ALA A 343 -64.84 32.45 18.13
C ALA A 343 -66.24 32.44 18.78
N SER A 344 -66.36 31.87 19.98
CA SER A 344 -67.62 31.91 20.75
C SER A 344 -67.99 33.33 21.16
N GLN A 345 -67.03 34.14 21.62
CA GLN A 345 -67.25 35.55 21.94
C GLN A 345 -67.63 36.36 20.69
N ALA A 346 -66.94 36.17 19.57
CA ALA A 346 -67.28 36.82 18.30
C ALA A 346 -68.70 36.45 17.82
N ALA A 347 -69.09 35.18 17.97
CA ALA A 347 -70.45 34.72 17.65
C ALA A 347 -71.51 35.34 18.58
N GLN A 348 -71.22 35.50 19.88
CA GLN A 348 -72.11 36.18 20.83
C GLN A 348 -72.26 37.68 20.50
N ILE A 349 -71.16 38.36 20.13
CA ILE A 349 -71.19 39.76 19.70
C ILE A 349 -72.02 39.91 18.43
N ALA A 350 -71.77 39.10 17.40
CA ALA A 350 -72.54 39.14 16.15
C ALA A 350 -74.03 38.82 16.37
N ALA A 351 -74.37 37.90 17.28
CA ALA A 351 -75.76 37.61 17.65
C ALA A 351 -76.41 38.79 18.40
N ALA A 352 -75.67 39.46 19.29
CA ALA A 352 -76.14 40.66 20.00
C ALA A 352 -76.33 41.86 19.06
N GLU A 353 -75.42 42.07 18.11
CA GLU A 353 -75.53 43.10 17.06
C GLU A 353 -76.74 42.83 16.15
N LYS A 354 -76.95 41.57 15.73
CA LYS A 354 -78.13 41.17 14.95
C LYS A 354 -79.43 41.40 15.72
N ALA A 355 -79.49 41.02 17.00
CA ALA A 355 -80.65 41.27 17.85
C ALA A 355 -80.90 42.78 18.09
N ALA A 356 -79.85 43.58 18.23
CA ALA A 356 -79.95 45.03 18.33
C ALA A 356 -80.44 45.67 17.02
N ALA A 357 -79.98 45.18 15.86
CA ALA A 357 -80.43 45.61 14.55
C ALA A 357 -81.91 45.27 14.30
N GLU A 358 -82.32 44.02 14.58
CA GLU A 358 -83.73 43.57 14.48
C GLU A 358 -84.63 44.39 15.43
N LYS A 359 -84.17 44.72 16.64
CA LYS A 359 -84.89 45.61 17.57
C LYS A 359 -85.01 47.03 17.01
N ALA A 360 -83.93 47.60 16.47
CA ALA A 360 -83.93 48.93 15.89
C ALA A 360 -84.81 49.03 14.63
N GLU A 361 -84.87 47.96 13.83
CA GLU A 361 -85.79 47.84 12.69
C GLU A 361 -87.25 47.74 13.16
N ALA A 362 -87.54 46.94 14.18
CA ALA A 362 -88.87 46.85 14.78
C ALA A 362 -89.33 48.18 15.40
N GLU A 363 -88.45 48.92 16.08
CA GLU A 363 -88.73 50.26 16.62
C GLU A 363 -88.98 51.28 15.49
N ARG A 364 -88.21 51.24 14.40
CA ARG A 364 -88.46 52.06 13.19
C ARG A 364 -89.81 51.73 12.56
N ALA A 365 -90.13 50.46 12.37
CA ALA A 365 -91.41 50.03 11.81
C ALA A 365 -92.60 50.40 12.72
N ALA A 366 -92.42 50.38 14.05
CA ALA A 366 -93.41 50.89 15.00
C ALA A 366 -93.58 52.41 14.90
N ALA A 367 -92.48 53.17 14.80
CA ALA A 367 -92.51 54.62 14.62
C ALA A 367 -93.16 55.03 13.28
N GLU A 368 -92.88 54.32 12.19
CA GLU A 368 -93.50 54.55 10.88
C GLU A 368 -95.00 54.25 10.91
N ARG A 369 -95.42 53.16 11.57
CA ARG A 369 -96.86 52.88 11.79
C ARG A 369 -97.54 53.95 12.63
N ALA A 370 -96.89 54.48 13.67
CA ALA A 370 -97.40 55.58 14.47
C ALA A 370 -97.52 56.88 13.64
N ALA A 371 -96.50 57.21 12.83
CA ALA A 371 -96.53 58.35 11.91
C ALA A 371 -97.64 58.20 10.85
N ALA A 372 -97.84 57.00 10.30
CA ALA A 372 -98.92 56.69 9.36
C ALA A 372 -100.31 56.82 10.00
N GLN A 373 -100.48 56.41 11.27
CA GLN A 373 -101.72 56.62 12.02
C GLN A 373 -101.98 58.11 12.29
N ILE A 374 -100.95 58.90 12.62
CA ILE A 374 -101.08 60.36 12.79
C ILE A 374 -101.44 61.02 11.45
N ALA A 375 -100.79 60.65 10.35
CA ALA A 375 -101.10 61.16 9.01
C ALA A 375 -102.53 60.80 8.58
N ALA A 376 -102.97 59.55 8.80
CA ALA A 376 -104.34 59.13 8.54
C ALA A 376 -105.37 59.85 9.44
N ALA A 377 -105.03 60.14 10.70
CA ALA A 377 -105.87 60.93 11.59
C ALA A 377 -105.96 62.40 11.16
N GLU A 378 -104.87 63.01 10.70
CA GLU A 378 -104.88 64.35 10.09
C GLU A 378 -105.69 64.38 8.79
N GLU A 379 -105.53 63.39 7.91
CA GLU A 379 -106.28 63.32 6.66
C GLU A 379 -107.78 63.09 6.93
N ALA A 380 -108.14 62.25 7.92
CA ALA A 380 -109.50 62.10 8.41
C ALA A 380 -110.04 63.38 9.08
N ARG A 381 -109.18 64.23 9.65
CA ARG A 381 -109.58 65.56 10.13
C ARG A 381 -109.83 66.52 8.96
N ARG A 382 -108.93 66.55 7.98
CA ARG A 382 -109.04 67.36 6.75
C ARG A 382 -110.21 66.92 5.85
N SER A 383 -110.61 65.64 5.87
CA SER A 383 -111.81 65.19 5.15
C SER A 383 -113.08 65.65 5.86
N ARG A 384 -113.16 65.54 7.20
CA ARG A 384 -114.27 66.08 7.99
C ARG A 384 -114.38 67.61 7.89
N GLU A 385 -113.26 68.33 7.89
CA GLU A 385 -113.22 69.78 7.67
C GLU A 385 -113.75 70.14 6.28
N ARG A 386 -113.30 69.45 5.22
CA ARG A 386 -113.84 69.60 3.84
C ARG A 386 -115.32 69.25 3.76
N GLU A 387 -115.79 68.23 4.46
CA GLU A 387 -117.19 67.81 4.46
C GLU A 387 -118.10 68.81 5.19
N GLN A 388 -117.64 69.37 6.31
CA GLN A 388 -118.32 70.49 7.00
C GLN A 388 -118.33 71.76 6.14
N GLU A 389 -117.25 72.05 5.41
CA GLU A 389 -117.21 73.17 4.45
C GLU A 389 -118.17 72.93 3.28
N HIS A 390 -118.24 71.70 2.76
CA HIS A 390 -119.16 71.33 1.69
C HIS A 390 -120.63 71.37 2.17
N GLN A 391 -120.90 71.04 3.43
CA GLN A 391 -122.22 71.24 4.06
C GLN A 391 -122.55 72.73 4.22
N ARG A 392 -121.62 73.57 4.69
CA ARG A 392 -121.81 75.04 4.74
C ARG A 392 -122.06 75.64 3.35
N LEU A 393 -121.34 75.19 2.33
CA LEU A 393 -121.53 75.60 0.94
C LEU A 393 -122.86 75.11 0.37
N ALA A 394 -123.32 73.91 0.74
CA ALA A 394 -124.64 73.40 0.39
C ALA A 394 -125.76 74.21 1.06
N GLU A 395 -125.65 74.52 2.36
CA GLU A 395 -126.59 75.39 3.07
C GLU A 395 -126.61 76.82 2.51
N ALA A 396 -125.45 77.38 2.17
CA ALA A 396 -125.35 78.69 1.51
C ALA A 396 -126.03 78.67 0.13
N ARG A 397 -125.80 77.63 -0.68
CA ARG A 397 -126.43 77.44 -1.99
C ARG A 397 -127.95 77.21 -1.87
N GLN A 398 -128.39 76.53 -0.82
CA GLN A 398 -129.82 76.33 -0.52
C GLN A 398 -130.50 77.65 -0.10
N ARG A 399 -129.80 78.52 0.65
CA ARG A 399 -130.25 79.88 0.96
C ARG A 399 -130.32 80.74 -0.31
N GLU A 400 -129.35 80.63 -1.22
CA GLU A 400 -129.36 81.34 -2.50
C GLU A 400 -130.51 80.87 -3.42
N LEU A 401 -130.76 79.56 -3.53
CA LEU A 401 -131.90 79.03 -4.29
C LEU A 401 -133.24 79.53 -3.72
N ASN A 402 -133.39 79.55 -2.40
CA ASN A 402 -134.60 80.07 -1.75
C ASN A 402 -134.79 81.58 -1.97
N GLN A 403 -133.72 82.36 -2.20
CA GLN A 403 -133.82 83.78 -2.61
C GLN A 403 -134.19 83.96 -4.09
N ARG A 404 -133.80 83.05 -4.99
CA ARG A 404 -134.09 83.15 -6.43
C ARG A 404 -135.52 82.74 -6.83
N LEU A 405 -136.32 82.22 -5.91
CA LEU A 405 -137.70 81.74 -6.15
C LEU A 405 -138.81 82.81 -5.98
N GLN A 406 -138.47 84.11 -5.90
CA GLN A 406 -139.42 85.19 -5.59
C GLN A 406 -139.64 86.27 -6.68
N THR A 407 -139.43 85.98 -7.98
CA THR A 407 -139.90 86.89 -9.06
C THR A 407 -140.48 86.16 -10.30
N PRO A 408 -141.49 86.74 -10.99
CA PRO A 408 -142.38 86.00 -11.91
C PRO A 408 -141.94 86.00 -13.38
N PRO A 409 -142.57 85.18 -14.25
CA PRO A 409 -142.05 84.86 -15.59
C PRO A 409 -142.55 85.78 -16.72
N LEU A 410 -141.73 85.95 -17.76
CA LEU A 410 -142.17 86.47 -19.06
C LEU A 410 -141.73 85.60 -20.25
N GLN A 411 -142.71 85.39 -21.10
CA GLN A 411 -142.82 84.62 -22.33
C GLN A 411 -141.91 85.04 -23.51
N ILE A 412 -141.80 84.11 -24.49
CA ILE A 412 -141.89 84.29 -25.97
C ILE A 412 -140.62 84.26 -26.87
N ASN A 413 -140.69 83.28 -27.79
CA ASN A 413 -140.25 83.14 -29.20
C ASN A 413 -138.79 83.05 -29.73
N ILE A 414 -138.57 81.89 -30.38
CA ILE A 414 -138.14 81.65 -31.78
C ILE A 414 -136.86 82.33 -32.30
N GLY A 415 -135.85 81.51 -32.60
CA GLY A 415 -134.73 81.85 -33.49
C GLY A 415 -134.06 80.59 -34.06
N SER A 416 -134.10 80.45 -35.39
CA SER A 416 -133.44 79.36 -36.15
C SER A 416 -131.91 79.46 -36.10
N VAL A 417 -131.19 78.33 -36.19
CA VAL A 417 -130.17 78.04 -37.22
C VAL A 417 -129.55 76.64 -37.00
N ALA A 418 -129.22 75.95 -38.09
CA ALA A 418 -128.61 74.61 -38.11
C ALA A 418 -127.13 74.64 -38.52
N THR A 419 -126.32 73.68 -38.04
CA THR A 419 -125.16 72.99 -38.69
C THR A 419 -124.48 72.09 -37.63
N GLN A 420 -124.37 70.77 -37.83
CA GLN A 420 -123.30 70.02 -38.52
C GLN A 420 -121.89 70.09 -37.89
N ARG A 421 -121.43 68.90 -37.44
CA ARG A 421 -120.08 68.24 -37.56
C ARG A 421 -118.89 69.10 -38.05
N PRO A 422 -117.61 68.83 -37.62
CA PRO A 422 -117.04 67.46 -37.71
C PRO A 422 -115.96 67.06 -36.68
N SER A 423 -115.32 65.93 -37.01
CA SER A 423 -114.23 65.19 -36.36
C SER A 423 -112.81 65.72 -36.65
N SER A 424 -111.80 64.94 -36.20
CA SER A 424 -110.39 64.87 -36.64
C SER A 424 -109.43 65.99 -36.15
N GLN A 425 -108.24 65.68 -35.60
CA GLN A 425 -106.97 65.26 -36.27
C GLN A 425 -106.40 66.43 -37.11
N TYR A 426 -105.13 66.87 -37.07
CA TYR A 426 -103.82 66.18 -37.05
C TYR A 426 -102.69 67.20 -36.78
N GLY A 427 -101.43 66.76 -36.58
CA GLY A 427 -100.23 67.63 -36.67
C GLY A 427 -98.98 67.09 -35.94
N ILE A 428 -98.24 66.07 -36.44
CA ILE A 428 -97.24 66.09 -37.55
C ILE A 428 -95.98 66.89 -37.15
N SER A 429 -94.71 66.44 -37.25
CA SER A 429 -94.05 65.19 -37.68
C SER A 429 -92.53 65.29 -37.30
N LEU A 430 -91.54 64.42 -37.65
CA LEU A 430 -91.39 63.19 -38.46
C LEU A 430 -90.11 62.44 -37.97
N ASP A 431 -90.02 61.12 -38.09
CA ASP A 431 -89.03 60.40 -38.95
C ASP A 431 -88.91 58.89 -38.66
N GLN A 432 -88.61 58.15 -39.73
CA GLN A 432 -88.42 56.70 -39.92
C GLN A 432 -87.43 56.56 -41.12
N PRO A 433 -86.95 55.37 -41.60
CA PRO A 433 -87.35 53.99 -41.29
C PRO A 433 -86.17 52.96 -41.15
N ALA A 434 -86.57 51.68 -41.10
CA ALA A 434 -85.89 50.50 -41.68
C ALA A 434 -84.86 49.68 -40.85
N SER A 435 -84.93 48.37 -41.09
CA SER A 435 -84.31 47.25 -40.37
C SER A 435 -83.15 46.61 -41.13
N LEU A 436 -82.15 46.04 -40.44
CA LEU A 436 -81.23 45.03 -41.00
C LEU A 436 -80.57 44.14 -39.90
N ASN A 437 -80.21 42.91 -40.28
CA ASN A 437 -79.67 41.84 -39.41
C ASN A 437 -78.25 42.10 -38.89
N ILE A 438 -77.96 41.71 -37.63
CA ILE A 438 -76.60 41.38 -37.14
C ILE A 438 -76.68 40.12 -36.26
N SER A 439 -75.64 39.27 -36.33
CA SER A 439 -75.63 37.89 -35.81
C SER A 439 -74.99 37.71 -34.42
N VAL A 440 -75.30 36.54 -33.85
CA VAL A 440 -74.95 35.94 -32.56
C VAL A 440 -73.49 36.08 -32.09
N TYR A 441 -73.30 36.30 -30.78
CA TYR A 441 -72.18 35.72 -30.02
C TYR A 441 -72.62 35.32 -28.60
N LYS A 442 -72.16 34.15 -28.11
CA LYS A 442 -72.47 33.61 -26.76
C LYS A 442 -71.25 32.84 -26.24
N PRO A 443 -70.80 33.05 -24.99
CA PRO A 443 -69.63 32.35 -24.42
C PRO A 443 -69.99 30.94 -23.86
N PRO A 444 -69.06 29.96 -23.88
CA PRO A 444 -69.20 28.65 -23.25
C PRO A 444 -68.39 28.50 -21.93
N GLU A 445 -68.75 27.47 -21.16
CA GLU A 445 -68.17 27.06 -19.86
C GLU A 445 -67.42 25.68 -19.97
N PRO A 446 -66.82 25.09 -18.91
CA PRO A 446 -65.50 24.43 -19.01
C PRO A 446 -65.52 22.89 -19.15
N PRO A 447 -64.36 22.28 -19.49
CA PRO A 447 -64.17 20.82 -19.47
C PRO A 447 -63.55 20.30 -18.15
N ALA A 448 -63.83 19.02 -17.85
CA ALA A 448 -63.28 18.23 -16.75
C ALA A 448 -62.59 16.93 -17.32
N PRO A 449 -62.13 15.95 -16.51
CA PRO A 449 -60.72 15.55 -16.49
C PRO A 449 -60.36 14.26 -17.25
N GLU A 450 -59.05 14.01 -17.40
CA GLU A 450 -58.47 12.88 -18.13
C GLU A 450 -58.51 11.52 -17.37
N PRO A 451 -58.62 10.38 -18.09
CA PRO A 451 -58.45 9.04 -17.53
C PRO A 451 -57.01 8.49 -17.65
N LYS A 452 -56.59 7.74 -16.64
CA LYS A 452 -55.30 7.01 -16.62
C LYS A 452 -55.34 5.76 -17.52
N LEU A 453 -54.21 5.39 -18.13
CA LEU A 453 -54.01 4.07 -18.73
C LEU A 453 -52.68 3.43 -18.28
N LYS A 454 -52.68 2.10 -18.23
CA LYS A 454 -51.67 1.24 -17.58
C LYS A 454 -50.45 0.97 -18.46
N ILE A 455 -49.34 0.61 -17.81
CA ILE A 455 -48.20 -0.10 -18.40
C ILE A 455 -48.38 -1.60 -18.08
N GLU A 456 -48.32 -2.46 -19.09
CA GLU A 456 -48.20 -3.93 -18.94
C GLU A 456 -47.04 -4.43 -19.83
N PHE A 457 -46.26 -5.39 -19.31
CA PHE A 457 -45.00 -5.86 -19.91
C PHE A 457 -45.21 -6.99 -20.93
N GLY A 458 -44.33 -7.07 -21.94
CA GLY A 458 -44.20 -8.23 -22.83
C GLY A 458 -42.83 -8.29 -23.52
N GLN A 459 -42.07 -9.37 -23.25
CA GLN A 459 -40.87 -9.78 -24.02
C GLN A 459 -41.27 -10.88 -25.05
N PRO A 460 -40.33 -11.53 -25.77
CA PRO A 460 -39.57 -10.99 -26.90
C PRO A 460 -39.66 -11.89 -28.16
N GLY A 461 -39.27 -11.41 -29.35
CA GLY A 461 -38.88 -12.32 -30.45
C GLY A 461 -39.14 -11.87 -31.90
N GLN A 462 -38.05 -11.71 -32.65
CA GLN A 462 -37.82 -11.96 -34.09
C GLN A 462 -38.93 -11.70 -35.15
N GLY A 463 -38.54 -11.01 -36.24
CA GLY A 463 -39.05 -11.33 -37.58
C GLY A 463 -39.39 -10.16 -38.51
N ASN A 464 -38.41 -9.71 -39.30
CA ASN A 464 -38.49 -8.83 -40.49
C ASN A 464 -39.86 -8.41 -41.05
N PHE A 465 -39.98 -7.11 -41.33
CA PHE A 465 -40.83 -6.59 -42.41
C PHE A 465 -40.02 -5.70 -43.37
N SER A 466 -40.19 -5.95 -44.67
CA SER A 466 -39.63 -5.13 -45.75
C SER A 466 -40.60 -4.02 -46.16
N GLY A 467 -40.06 -2.83 -46.45
CA GLY A 467 -40.61 -1.98 -47.53
C GLY A 467 -41.46 -0.76 -47.17
N GLY A 468 -40.79 0.36 -46.87
CA GLY A 468 -41.06 1.65 -47.51
C GLY A 468 -42.19 2.55 -46.97
N GLY A 469 -41.84 3.73 -46.43
CA GLY A 469 -42.83 4.76 -46.09
C GLY A 469 -42.36 5.93 -45.22
N ASN A 470 -41.23 6.57 -45.56
CA ASN A 470 -40.64 7.80 -44.98
C ASN A 470 -41.34 8.48 -43.78
N VAL A 471 -40.64 8.51 -42.63
CA VAL A 471 -40.72 9.62 -41.66
C VAL A 471 -39.29 10.09 -41.36
N ASN A 472 -39.12 11.40 -41.14
CA ASN A 472 -37.83 12.08 -41.20
C ASN A 472 -37.20 12.24 -39.79
N LEU A 473 -35.97 11.76 -39.60
CA LEU A 473 -35.16 11.92 -38.38
C LEU A 473 -33.74 12.39 -38.75
N PRO A 474 -33.10 13.28 -37.97
CA PRO A 474 -31.76 13.77 -38.25
C PRO A 474 -30.69 12.66 -38.12
N ALA A 475 -29.62 12.78 -38.91
CA ALA A 475 -28.76 11.65 -39.26
C ALA A 475 -27.78 11.22 -38.16
N ILE A 476 -27.72 9.90 -37.94
CA ILE A 476 -26.66 9.21 -37.20
C ILE A 476 -25.45 9.02 -38.14
N ALA A 477 -24.24 9.34 -37.68
CA ALA A 477 -23.00 9.10 -38.42
C ALA A 477 -22.64 7.59 -38.44
N PRO A 478 -21.98 7.09 -39.50
CA PRO A 478 -21.88 5.65 -39.75
C PRO A 478 -20.85 4.93 -38.86
N ILE A 479 -21.19 3.69 -38.47
CA ILE A 479 -20.27 2.72 -37.87
C ILE A 479 -19.25 2.27 -38.95
N PRO A 480 -17.93 2.40 -38.73
CA PRO A 480 -16.92 1.90 -39.66
C PRO A 480 -16.68 0.39 -39.48
N GLN A 481 -16.63 -0.34 -40.59
CA GLN A 481 -16.09 -1.71 -40.63
C GLN A 481 -14.54 -1.69 -40.56
N PRO A 482 -13.89 -2.78 -40.11
CA PRO A 482 -12.46 -2.75 -39.78
C PRO A 482 -11.59 -2.49 -41.01
N ARG A 483 -10.69 -1.51 -40.89
CA ARG A 483 -9.57 -1.30 -41.82
C ARG A 483 -8.29 -1.92 -41.23
N PRO A 484 -7.55 -2.75 -41.97
CA PRO A 484 -6.19 -3.09 -41.60
C PRO A 484 -5.28 -1.87 -41.81
N ASN A 485 -4.27 -1.73 -40.94
CA ASN A 485 -3.30 -0.63 -40.89
C ASN A 485 -3.91 0.77 -40.69
N LEU A 486 -4.07 1.16 -39.42
CA LEU A 486 -3.82 2.53 -38.99
C LEU A 486 -2.49 2.52 -38.24
N ASP A 487 -1.60 3.47 -38.54
CA ASP A 487 -0.39 3.68 -37.72
C ASP A 487 -0.82 4.03 -36.29
N VAL A 488 -0.43 3.19 -35.34
CA VAL A 488 -0.54 3.53 -33.91
C VAL A 488 0.27 4.79 -33.66
N PRO A 489 -0.32 5.86 -33.08
CA PRO A 489 0.47 6.99 -32.64
C PRO A 489 1.43 6.49 -31.56
N ILE A 490 2.73 6.56 -31.84
CA ILE A 490 3.77 6.20 -30.87
C ILE A 490 3.60 7.12 -29.67
N TYR A 491 3.07 6.57 -28.58
CA TYR A 491 2.91 7.28 -27.32
C TYR A 491 4.30 7.69 -26.84
N LYS A 492 4.57 9.00 -26.81
CA LYS A 492 5.73 9.51 -26.08
C LYS A 492 5.37 9.50 -24.60
N PRO A 493 6.03 8.69 -23.76
CA PRO A 493 5.78 8.74 -22.32
C PRO A 493 6.06 10.15 -21.79
N ALA A 494 5.29 10.55 -20.77
CA ALA A 494 5.61 11.68 -19.93
C ALA A 494 7.03 11.51 -19.33
N PRO A 495 7.73 12.61 -18.97
CA PRO A 495 9.08 12.51 -18.42
C PRO A 495 9.10 11.60 -17.19
N SER A 496 9.85 10.50 -17.26
CA SER A 496 9.92 9.50 -16.20
C SER A 496 10.41 10.13 -14.89
N PRO A 497 9.84 9.76 -13.73
CA PRO A 497 10.40 10.13 -12.44
C PRO A 497 11.85 9.60 -12.33
N GLY A 498 12.70 10.39 -11.68
CA GLY A 498 14.15 10.15 -11.64
C GLY A 498 14.53 8.77 -11.05
N SER A 499 15.60 8.18 -11.60
CA SER A 499 16.08 6.85 -11.21
C SER A 499 16.48 6.75 -9.73
N GLY A 500 15.57 6.24 -8.90
CA GLY A 500 15.86 5.67 -7.59
C GLY A 500 16.20 4.18 -7.72
N SER A 501 17.48 3.84 -7.64
CA SER A 501 17.97 2.46 -7.81
C SER A 501 17.50 1.55 -6.68
N ARG A 502 16.99 0.34 -7.03
CA ARG A 502 16.76 -0.76 -6.08
C ARG A 502 18.07 -1.44 -5.61
N THR A 503 19.24 -0.97 -6.07
CA THR A 503 20.56 -1.51 -5.74
C THR A 503 21.57 -0.39 -5.43
N GLY A 504 22.25 -0.49 -4.30
CA GLY A 504 23.35 0.42 -3.91
C GLY A 504 22.97 1.45 -2.85
N SER A 505 23.73 1.43 -1.75
CA SER A 505 23.69 2.33 -0.60
C SER A 505 23.35 3.81 -0.88
N GLY A 506 22.20 4.27 -0.39
CA GLY A 506 21.84 5.69 -0.36
C GLY A 506 20.37 5.93 0.00
N THR A 507 20.09 6.23 1.28
CA THR A 507 18.79 6.70 1.83
C THR A 507 17.56 6.25 1.05
N GLY A 508 17.21 4.96 1.16
CA GLY A 508 16.16 4.34 0.35
C GLY A 508 14.80 5.02 0.53
N ILE A 509 14.24 5.50 -0.58
CA ILE A 509 12.84 5.94 -0.70
C ILE A 509 12.15 4.89 -1.57
N PHE A 510 11.09 4.27 -1.04
CA PHE A 510 10.18 3.43 -1.82
C PHE A 510 9.11 4.32 -2.45
N ILE A 511 8.47 3.85 -3.52
CA ILE A 511 7.40 4.59 -4.18
C ILE A 511 6.19 3.66 -4.25
N GLY A 512 5.14 4.01 -3.51
CA GLY A 512 3.80 3.48 -3.74
C GLY A 512 3.17 4.19 -4.91
N VAL A 513 2.34 3.52 -5.70
CA VAL A 513 1.57 4.15 -6.78
C VAL A 513 0.10 3.86 -6.52
N PRO A 514 -0.72 4.86 -6.17
CA PRO A 514 -2.17 4.68 -6.11
C PRO A 514 -2.94 5.59 -7.07
N VAL A 515 -4.21 5.26 -7.28
CA VAL A 515 -5.18 6.13 -7.96
C VAL A 515 -5.93 6.98 -6.93
N LEU A 516 -5.90 8.31 -7.11
CA LEU A 516 -6.61 9.27 -6.25
C LEU A 516 -7.87 9.84 -6.92
N LEU A 517 -8.83 10.27 -6.09
CA LEU A 517 -10.15 10.77 -6.47
C LEU A 517 -10.40 12.12 -5.80
N ASP A 518 -10.73 13.14 -6.59
CA ASP A 518 -11.18 14.47 -6.14
C ASP A 518 -12.61 14.35 -5.56
N LEU A 519 -12.74 14.26 -4.23
CA LEU A 519 -14.04 13.98 -3.60
C LEU A 519 -14.80 15.22 -3.12
N ASP A 520 -14.14 16.37 -3.00
CA ASP A 520 -14.81 17.64 -2.68
C ASP A 520 -15.12 18.51 -3.92
N ALA A 521 -14.65 18.07 -5.10
CA ALA A 521 -14.85 18.66 -6.42
C ALA A 521 -14.25 20.07 -6.56
N ASP A 522 -13.13 20.34 -5.90
CA ASP A 522 -12.38 21.60 -6.06
C ASP A 522 -11.59 21.68 -7.37
N GLY A 523 -11.41 20.55 -8.07
CA GLY A 523 -10.73 20.45 -9.35
C GLY A 523 -9.23 20.19 -9.24
N THR A 524 -8.72 19.82 -8.06
CA THR A 524 -7.34 19.42 -7.81
C THR A 524 -7.25 18.00 -7.23
N ILE A 525 -6.04 17.46 -7.13
CA ILE A 525 -5.76 16.21 -6.43
C ILE A 525 -4.80 16.53 -5.30
N ASP A 526 -5.28 16.35 -4.09
CA ASP A 526 -4.66 16.84 -2.86
C ASP A 526 -3.66 15.79 -2.33
N VAL A 527 -2.37 16.14 -2.32
CA VAL A 527 -1.29 15.25 -1.85
C VAL A 527 -0.49 15.94 -0.76
N ARG A 528 -0.33 15.26 0.38
CA ARG A 528 0.52 15.66 1.49
C ARG A 528 1.92 15.04 1.33
N PRO A 529 2.96 15.84 1.06
CA PRO A 529 4.30 15.30 0.82
C PRO A 529 4.93 14.74 2.10
N LEU A 530 5.85 13.79 1.95
CA LEU A 530 6.62 13.23 3.05
C LEU A 530 7.65 14.24 3.59
N ALA A 531 7.72 14.40 4.92
CA ALA A 531 8.64 15.34 5.55
C ALA A 531 10.13 15.00 5.29
N ILE A 532 10.81 15.79 4.44
CA ILE A 532 12.24 15.61 4.15
C ILE A 532 13.12 16.57 4.98
N ALA A 533 14.10 16.03 5.70
CA ALA A 533 14.90 16.78 6.69
C ALA A 533 15.99 17.71 6.10
N SER A 534 16.08 17.84 4.78
CA SER A 534 17.29 18.32 4.09
C SER A 534 17.10 19.55 3.19
N VAL A 535 15.89 20.08 3.05
CA VAL A 535 15.61 21.21 2.14
C VAL A 535 15.14 22.43 2.94
N PRO A 536 15.92 23.53 3.00
CA PRO A 536 15.43 24.79 3.52
C PRO A 536 14.29 25.30 2.63
N HIS A 537 13.15 25.67 3.22
CA HIS A 537 12.05 26.33 2.54
C HIS A 537 12.54 27.55 1.73
N GLN A 538 12.59 27.43 0.40
CA GLN A 538 12.44 28.57 -0.49
C GLN A 538 10.96 28.65 -0.86
N ALA A 539 10.31 29.71 -0.37
CA ALA A 539 8.89 29.94 -0.55
C ALA A 539 8.57 30.33 -2.00
N ALA A 540 7.52 29.72 -2.57
CA ALA A 540 6.40 30.46 -3.18
C ALA A 540 5.35 29.52 -3.82
N GLU A 541 4.70 28.67 -3.03
CA GLU A 541 3.29 28.29 -3.17
C GLU A 541 2.86 27.55 -1.90
N ALA A 542 1.55 27.51 -1.60
CA ALA A 542 1.05 27.00 -0.33
C ALA A 542 0.98 25.45 -0.35
N GLU A 543 2.13 24.78 -0.21
CA GLU A 543 2.16 23.32 -0.13
C GLU A 543 1.46 22.83 1.15
N ALA A 544 0.70 21.75 1.00
CA ALA A 544 -0.06 21.12 2.08
C ALA A 544 0.86 20.70 3.25
N PRO A 545 0.37 20.67 4.50
CA PRO A 545 1.16 20.21 5.63
C PRO A 545 1.67 18.78 5.38
N ALA A 546 2.93 18.54 5.75
CA ALA A 546 3.59 17.27 5.50
C ALA A 546 2.81 16.09 6.12
N SER A 547 2.83 14.96 5.43
CA SER A 547 2.14 13.75 5.86
C SER A 547 2.68 13.22 7.20
N THR A 548 1.76 12.86 8.08
CA THR A 548 2.02 12.07 9.30
C THR A 548 1.65 10.60 9.13
N THR A 549 1.06 10.25 7.99
CA THR A 549 0.51 8.92 7.72
C THR A 549 1.61 7.86 7.60
N ARG A 550 1.25 6.63 7.98
CA ARG A 550 2.07 5.44 7.79
C ARG A 550 1.29 4.36 7.07
N PHE A 551 1.94 3.66 6.15
CA PHE A 551 1.32 2.57 5.41
C PHE A 551 2.37 1.53 5.02
N ASP A 552 2.01 0.24 5.02
CA ASP A 552 2.89 -0.84 4.61
C ASP A 552 2.85 -1.02 3.08
N TRP A 553 3.87 -0.47 2.42
CA TRP A 553 4.04 -0.57 0.96
C TRP A 553 4.87 -1.77 0.50
N ASN A 554 5.56 -2.45 1.42
CA ASN A 554 6.54 -3.50 1.09
C ASN A 554 6.08 -4.92 1.52
N SER A 555 4.98 -5.00 2.27
CA SER A 555 4.39 -6.21 2.86
C SER A 555 5.27 -6.90 3.91
N ASP A 556 6.00 -6.13 4.72
CA ASP A 556 6.77 -6.61 5.88
C ASP A 556 6.00 -6.52 7.22
N CYS A 557 4.74 -6.08 7.18
CA CYS A 557 3.83 -5.83 8.30
C CYS A 557 4.19 -4.62 9.18
N ILE A 558 5.07 -3.71 8.75
CA ILE A 558 5.47 -2.51 9.50
C ILE A 558 5.08 -1.23 8.72
N PRO A 559 4.11 -0.43 9.21
CA PRO A 559 3.70 0.79 8.53
C PRO A 559 4.79 1.89 8.46
N ASP A 560 5.20 2.21 7.24
CA ASP A 560 6.26 3.16 6.91
C ASP A 560 5.77 4.61 6.73
N PRO A 561 6.52 5.64 7.16
CA PRO A 561 6.17 7.04 6.90
C PRO A 561 6.09 7.31 5.41
N THR A 562 4.92 7.77 4.95
CA THR A 562 4.62 7.92 3.52
C THR A 562 3.93 9.25 3.24
N ALA A 563 4.21 9.85 2.09
CA ALA A 563 3.34 10.84 1.48
C ALA A 563 1.94 10.25 1.29
N TRP A 564 0.90 11.07 1.37
CA TRP A 564 -0.47 10.56 1.46
C TRP A 564 -1.49 11.47 0.76
N VAL A 565 -2.71 10.97 0.57
CA VAL A 565 -3.84 11.76 0.08
C VAL A 565 -4.26 12.83 1.10
N GLY A 566 -4.81 13.95 0.63
CA GLY A 566 -5.46 14.95 1.48
C GLY A 566 -6.71 14.40 2.19
N PRO A 567 -7.22 15.07 3.24
CA PRO A 567 -8.37 14.58 4.02
C PRO A 567 -9.70 14.72 3.27
N ASN A 568 -9.72 15.57 2.24
CA ASN A 568 -10.89 15.84 1.43
C ASN A 568 -11.03 14.76 0.34
N ASP A 569 -9.90 14.31 -0.23
CA ASP A 569 -9.79 13.37 -1.34
C ASP A 569 -9.70 11.90 -0.93
N GLY A 570 -9.92 11.00 -1.89
CA GLY A 570 -9.96 9.57 -1.67
C GLY A 570 -8.90 8.78 -2.44
N LEU A 571 -8.51 7.64 -1.88
CA LEU A 571 -7.85 6.56 -2.58
C LEU A 571 -8.91 5.65 -3.22
N LEU A 572 -8.67 5.22 -4.47
CA LEU A 572 -9.35 4.04 -5.00
C LEU A 572 -8.71 2.79 -4.37
N ALA A 573 -9.53 1.91 -3.82
CA ALA A 573 -9.08 0.69 -3.15
C ALA A 573 -9.88 -0.54 -3.60
N ILE A 574 -9.33 -1.74 -3.37
CA ILE A 574 -10.06 -3.00 -3.47
C ILE A 574 -9.89 -3.76 -2.15
N ASP A 575 -11.00 -4.15 -1.53
CA ASP A 575 -11.04 -4.83 -0.22
C ASP A 575 -10.81 -6.33 -0.41
N LEU A 576 -9.63 -6.84 -0.03
CA LEU A 576 -9.18 -8.22 -0.27
C LEU A 576 -9.28 -9.07 0.99
N ALA A 577 -9.08 -10.38 0.83
CA ALA A 577 -8.96 -11.30 1.94
C ALA A 577 -7.60 -11.12 2.63
N ILE A 578 -7.48 -11.62 3.86
CA ILE A 578 -6.23 -11.57 4.65
C ILE A 578 -5.04 -12.29 3.99
N ASP A 579 -5.30 -13.16 3.01
CA ASP A 579 -4.28 -13.86 2.20
C ASP A 579 -4.02 -13.20 0.84
N GLY A 580 -4.56 -12.00 0.61
CA GLY A 580 -4.47 -11.25 -0.64
C GLY A 580 -5.33 -11.82 -1.79
N SER A 581 -6.20 -12.80 -1.51
CA SER A 581 -7.17 -13.33 -2.47
C SER A 581 -8.44 -12.45 -2.55
N ALA A 582 -9.34 -12.77 -3.48
CA ALA A 582 -10.56 -11.99 -3.69
C ALA A 582 -11.61 -12.23 -2.59
N GLY A 583 -12.23 -11.15 -2.12
CA GLY A 583 -13.29 -11.17 -1.10
C GLY A 583 -12.95 -10.32 0.13
N ALA A 584 -13.86 -9.42 0.49
CA ALA A 584 -13.62 -8.39 1.51
C ALA A 584 -13.29 -8.93 2.91
N ASN A 585 -12.25 -8.38 3.54
CA ASN A 585 -11.96 -8.54 4.97
C ASN A 585 -12.46 -7.34 5.81
N GLY A 586 -12.79 -6.21 5.18
CA GLY A 586 -13.30 -5.00 5.83
C GLY A 586 -12.22 -4.02 6.28
N LYS A 587 -10.99 -4.19 5.80
CA LYS A 587 -9.85 -3.28 6.01
C LYS A 587 -9.15 -3.05 4.68
N ILE A 588 -8.37 -1.97 4.63
CA ILE A 588 -7.37 -1.72 3.59
C ILE A 588 -6.02 -1.64 4.32
N ASP A 589 -5.28 -2.74 4.33
CA ASP A 589 -4.01 -2.89 5.07
C ASP A 589 -2.88 -3.55 4.28
N GLN A 590 -3.11 -3.91 3.00
CA GLN A 590 -2.10 -4.48 2.10
C GLN A 590 -1.78 -3.52 0.94
N ALA A 591 -0.49 -3.39 0.58
CA ALA A 591 -0.04 -2.59 -0.57
C ALA A 591 -0.83 -2.85 -1.88
N LYS A 592 -1.20 -4.10 -2.12
CA LYS A 592 -1.91 -4.55 -3.32
C LYS A 592 -3.38 -4.10 -3.38
N GLU A 593 -3.93 -3.61 -2.28
CA GLU A 593 -5.31 -3.10 -2.20
C GLU A 593 -5.44 -1.67 -2.76
N ILE A 594 -4.34 -0.90 -2.75
CA ILE A 594 -4.30 0.49 -3.25
C ILE A 594 -3.26 0.74 -4.34
N ALA A 595 -2.35 -0.21 -4.62
CA ALA A 595 -1.41 -0.17 -5.74
C ALA A 595 -1.74 -1.25 -6.78
N PHE A 596 -2.52 -0.87 -7.79
CA PHE A 596 -2.99 -1.74 -8.85
C PHE A 596 -1.87 -2.22 -9.78
N ALA A 597 -0.74 -1.51 -9.86
CA ALA A 597 0.46 -1.94 -10.57
C ALA A 597 1.07 -3.24 -9.97
N LEU A 598 0.81 -3.56 -8.70
CA LEU A 598 1.27 -4.80 -8.05
C LEU A 598 0.46 -6.06 -8.44
N TRP A 599 -0.57 -5.92 -9.29
CA TRP A 599 -1.35 -7.06 -9.79
C TRP A 599 -0.72 -7.77 -10.99
N LYS A 600 0.35 -7.21 -11.56
CA LYS A 600 1.12 -7.77 -12.68
C LYS A 600 2.56 -8.02 -12.26
N SER A 601 3.15 -9.15 -12.67
CA SER A 601 4.58 -9.42 -12.40
C SER A 601 5.49 -8.54 -13.28
N GLU A 602 6.74 -8.31 -12.84
CA GLU A 602 7.72 -7.57 -13.66
C GLU A 602 7.98 -8.28 -15.00
N GLU A 603 7.90 -9.62 -15.05
CA GLU A 603 7.99 -10.43 -16.26
C GLU A 603 6.76 -10.28 -17.17
N GLU A 604 5.55 -10.26 -16.62
CA GLU A 604 4.33 -10.00 -17.40
C GLU A 604 4.40 -8.61 -18.04
N ILE A 605 4.74 -7.58 -17.25
CA ILE A 605 4.88 -6.19 -17.70
C ILE A 605 5.94 -6.11 -18.81
N ALA A 606 7.09 -6.76 -18.63
CA ALA A 606 8.15 -6.79 -19.64
C ALA A 606 7.69 -7.48 -20.93
N SER A 607 6.94 -8.58 -20.85
CA SER A 607 6.43 -9.29 -22.02
C SER A 607 5.39 -8.48 -22.81
N GLU A 608 4.43 -7.83 -22.14
CA GLU A 608 3.42 -7.00 -22.77
C GLU A 608 4.02 -5.71 -23.36
N ASN A 609 5.05 -5.14 -22.73
CA ASN A 609 5.74 -3.95 -23.22
C ASN A 609 6.64 -4.23 -24.44
N ALA A 610 7.13 -5.46 -24.59
CA ALA A 610 7.91 -5.88 -25.76
C ALA A 610 7.07 -5.85 -27.06
N ASP A 611 5.82 -6.29 -26.99
CA ASP A 611 4.87 -6.22 -28.12
C ASP A 611 4.39 -4.78 -28.42
N ALA A 612 4.42 -3.89 -27.42
CA ALA A 612 4.01 -2.49 -27.54
C ALA A 612 5.10 -1.55 -28.14
N GLY A 613 6.30 -2.07 -28.44
CA GLY A 613 7.39 -1.28 -29.04
C GLY A 613 7.95 -0.15 -28.16
N SER A 614 7.60 -0.12 -26.86
CA SER A 614 8.06 0.92 -25.93
C SER A 614 9.46 0.60 -25.40
N SER A 615 10.35 1.60 -25.46
CA SER A 615 11.76 1.41 -25.11
C SER A 615 12.05 1.79 -23.65
N HIS A 616 12.43 0.78 -22.87
CA HIS A 616 13.22 0.85 -21.63
C HIS A 616 12.63 1.65 -20.44
N GLY A 617 12.22 0.93 -19.40
CA GLY A 617 12.39 1.37 -18.00
C GLY A 617 11.26 2.18 -17.35
N ALA A 618 10.16 2.46 -18.04
CA ALA A 618 8.98 3.01 -17.37
C ALA A 618 8.37 1.97 -16.41
N ARG A 619 8.24 2.32 -15.13
CA ARG A 619 7.38 1.60 -14.18
C ARG A 619 5.93 1.72 -14.66
N LEU A 620 5.16 0.66 -14.48
CA LEU A 620 3.72 0.68 -14.75
C LEU A 620 3.05 1.70 -13.83
N THR A 621 2.20 2.57 -14.38
CA THR A 621 1.36 3.48 -13.59
C THR A 621 0.13 2.75 -13.07
N ASP A 622 -0.62 3.35 -12.15
CA ASP A 622 -1.63 2.60 -11.41
C ASP A 622 -2.96 2.52 -12.17
N LEU A 623 -3.30 3.55 -12.97
CA LEU A 623 -4.36 3.44 -13.98
C LEU A 623 -4.00 2.42 -15.07
N GLU A 624 -2.73 2.26 -15.44
CA GLU A 624 -2.31 1.18 -16.34
C GLU A 624 -2.42 -0.21 -15.69
N GLY A 625 -2.16 -0.33 -14.38
CA GLY A 625 -2.40 -1.55 -13.61
C GLY A 625 -3.87 -1.98 -13.68
N LEU A 626 -4.79 -1.05 -13.39
CA LEU A 626 -6.23 -1.25 -13.57
C LEU A 626 -6.58 -1.69 -15.00
N ARG A 627 -6.08 -0.98 -16.01
CA ARG A 627 -6.39 -1.24 -17.43
C ARG A 627 -5.86 -2.58 -17.95
N ARG A 628 -4.81 -3.13 -17.34
CA ARG A 628 -4.21 -4.40 -17.76
C ARG A 628 -4.71 -5.62 -16.98
N TYR A 629 -5.29 -5.42 -15.80
CA TYR A 629 -5.73 -6.51 -14.93
C TYR A 629 -7.24 -6.52 -14.65
N PHE A 630 -7.86 -5.36 -14.46
CA PHE A 630 -9.24 -5.23 -13.98
C PHE A 630 -10.26 -4.87 -15.07
N ASP A 631 -9.84 -4.22 -16.15
CA ASP A 631 -10.66 -4.03 -17.37
C ASP A 631 -10.75 -5.37 -18.14
N THR A 632 -11.67 -6.24 -17.72
CA THR A 632 -11.88 -7.58 -18.31
C THR A 632 -12.30 -7.44 -19.78
N ASN A 633 -13.12 -6.43 -20.08
CA ASN A 633 -13.76 -6.29 -21.39
C ASN A 633 -12.90 -5.50 -22.41
N ARG A 634 -11.82 -4.87 -21.96
CA ARG A 634 -10.79 -4.12 -22.70
C ARG A 634 -11.32 -2.86 -23.41
N ASN A 635 -12.25 -2.15 -22.78
CA ASN A 635 -12.79 -0.89 -23.30
C ASN A 635 -11.99 0.37 -22.84
N ASN A 636 -10.98 0.20 -21.97
CA ASN A 636 -10.17 1.23 -21.30
C ASN A 636 -10.94 2.05 -20.24
N VAL A 637 -11.95 1.42 -19.63
CA VAL A 637 -12.79 1.95 -18.57
C VAL A 637 -12.92 0.87 -17.50
N LEU A 638 -12.96 1.26 -16.23
CA LEU A 638 -13.38 0.38 -15.14
C LEU A 638 -14.85 0.69 -14.83
N ASP A 639 -15.75 -0.26 -15.10
CA ASP A 639 -17.19 -0.11 -14.84
C ASP A 639 -17.89 -1.42 -14.43
N ALA A 640 -19.21 -1.38 -14.26
CA ALA A 640 -20.01 -2.52 -13.81
C ALA A 640 -20.09 -3.72 -14.78
N ALA A 641 -19.47 -3.64 -15.97
CA ALA A 641 -19.26 -4.76 -16.88
C ALA A 641 -17.97 -5.55 -16.60
N ASP A 642 -17.11 -5.08 -15.69
CA ASP A 642 -15.89 -5.77 -15.26
C ASP A 642 -16.13 -6.68 -14.05
N ASP A 643 -15.53 -7.88 -14.08
CA ASP A 643 -15.87 -8.99 -13.17
C ASP A 643 -15.75 -8.63 -11.68
N ARG A 644 -14.78 -7.76 -11.34
CA ARG A 644 -14.44 -7.39 -9.95
C ARG A 644 -14.92 -5.99 -9.54
N TRP A 645 -15.73 -5.31 -10.36
CA TRP A 645 -16.25 -3.96 -10.07
C TRP A 645 -16.81 -3.81 -8.64
N SER A 646 -17.59 -4.79 -8.18
CA SER A 646 -18.23 -4.76 -6.86
C SER A 646 -17.28 -4.86 -5.66
N GLU A 647 -16.01 -5.22 -5.87
CA GLU A 647 -14.99 -5.30 -4.82
C GLU A 647 -14.34 -3.94 -4.55
N PHE A 648 -14.41 -3.00 -5.51
CA PHE A 648 -13.81 -1.67 -5.38
C PHE A 648 -14.52 -0.79 -4.33
N ARG A 649 -13.70 0.03 -3.67
CA ARG A 649 -14.06 0.99 -2.64
C ARG A 649 -13.41 2.33 -2.92
N VAL A 650 -14.01 3.37 -2.37
CA VAL A 650 -13.36 4.67 -2.20
C VAL A 650 -13.03 4.79 -0.72
N TRP A 651 -11.75 5.01 -0.40
CA TRP A 651 -11.27 5.24 0.95
C TRP A 651 -10.88 6.70 1.13
N ARG A 652 -11.61 7.42 1.98
CA ARG A 652 -11.25 8.79 2.39
C ARG A 652 -10.74 8.79 3.82
N ASP A 653 -9.43 8.68 3.97
CA ASP A 653 -8.70 8.83 5.24
C ASP A 653 -8.81 10.28 5.75
N ALA A 654 -9.89 10.55 6.49
CA ALA A 654 -10.24 11.90 6.93
C ALA A 654 -9.40 12.34 8.15
N ASN A 655 -8.85 11.38 8.88
CA ASN A 655 -8.11 11.61 10.12
C ASN A 655 -6.57 11.49 9.97
N GLN A 656 -6.11 10.97 8.83
CA GLN A 656 -4.72 10.87 8.36
C GLN A 656 -3.86 9.92 9.21
N ASN A 657 -4.43 8.77 9.54
CA ASN A 657 -3.75 7.70 10.27
C ASN A 657 -3.25 6.56 9.37
N GLY A 658 -3.71 6.44 8.12
CA GLY A 658 -3.37 5.34 7.21
C GLY A 658 -4.06 4.01 7.55
N VAL A 659 -5.16 4.06 8.30
CA VAL A 659 -5.99 2.91 8.69
C VAL A 659 -7.42 3.19 8.26
N ALA A 660 -8.03 2.28 7.50
CA ALA A 660 -9.41 2.43 7.05
C ALA A 660 -10.41 2.34 8.21
N ASP A 661 -10.78 3.49 8.79
CA ASP A 661 -11.70 3.58 9.92
C ASP A 661 -13.18 3.43 9.52
N ALA A 662 -14.02 3.14 10.51
CA ALA A 662 -15.45 2.92 10.30
C ALA A 662 -16.16 4.16 9.72
N GLY A 663 -16.58 4.05 8.45
CA GLY A 663 -17.24 5.13 7.70
C GLY A 663 -16.33 5.88 6.72
N GLU A 664 -15.02 5.57 6.69
CA GLU A 664 -14.08 6.11 5.69
C GLU A 664 -14.08 5.32 4.38
N LEU A 665 -14.46 4.04 4.42
CA LEU A 665 -14.70 3.21 3.24
C LEU A 665 -16.15 3.35 2.74
N ARG A 666 -16.29 3.57 1.43
CA ARG A 666 -17.57 3.60 0.72
C ARG A 666 -17.53 2.72 -0.53
N THR A 667 -18.66 2.16 -0.94
CA THR A 667 -18.72 1.47 -2.24
C THR A 667 -18.77 2.49 -3.38
N MET A 668 -18.39 2.07 -4.58
CA MET A 668 -18.52 2.89 -5.80
C MET A 668 -19.94 3.44 -5.98
N ALA A 669 -20.95 2.65 -5.62
CA ALA A 669 -22.36 3.04 -5.68
C ALA A 669 -22.75 4.09 -4.62
N ASP A 670 -22.20 4.03 -3.40
CA ASP A 670 -22.46 5.02 -2.33
C ASP A 670 -21.86 6.40 -2.64
N VAL A 671 -20.71 6.41 -3.34
CA VAL A 671 -20.10 7.66 -3.87
C VAL A 671 -20.82 8.12 -5.14
N GLY A 672 -21.51 7.21 -5.84
CA GLY A 672 -22.24 7.49 -7.07
C GLY A 672 -21.39 7.42 -8.33
N ILE A 673 -20.21 6.79 -8.27
CA ILE A 673 -19.35 6.56 -9.43
C ILE A 673 -20.01 5.52 -10.34
N LYS A 674 -20.14 5.86 -11.62
CA LYS A 674 -20.69 4.98 -12.66
C LYS A 674 -19.57 4.24 -13.39
N LEU A 675 -18.46 4.93 -13.67
CA LEU A 675 -17.27 4.39 -14.34
C LEU A 675 -16.04 5.27 -14.09
N ILE A 676 -14.84 4.70 -14.25
CA ILE A 676 -13.55 5.42 -14.23
C ILE A 676 -12.86 5.23 -15.58
N SER A 677 -12.44 6.33 -16.24
CA SER A 677 -11.64 6.21 -17.46
C SER A 677 -10.18 5.89 -17.11
N LEU A 678 -9.62 4.85 -17.75
CA LEU A 678 -8.27 4.36 -17.45
C LEU A 678 -7.20 4.91 -18.41
N MET A 679 -7.49 6.06 -19.03
CA MET A 679 -6.65 6.71 -20.03
C MET A 679 -6.27 8.12 -19.56
N PRO A 680 -5.22 8.27 -18.72
CA PRO A 680 -4.80 9.57 -18.22
C PRO A 680 -4.30 10.49 -19.34
N ALA A 681 -4.64 11.77 -19.23
CA ALA A 681 -3.97 12.86 -19.94
C ALA A 681 -2.78 13.37 -19.11
N SER A 682 -1.77 13.95 -19.75
CA SER A 682 -0.67 14.63 -19.04
C SER A 682 -1.06 16.00 -18.45
N GLU A 683 -2.35 16.33 -18.44
CA GLU A 683 -2.90 17.46 -17.68
C GLU A 683 -2.85 17.12 -16.18
N GLY A 684 -2.79 18.14 -15.31
CA GLY A 684 -2.65 17.96 -13.86
C GLY A 684 -1.32 17.35 -13.38
N ALA A 685 -0.40 16.96 -14.28
CA ALA A 685 0.88 16.36 -13.91
C ALA A 685 1.74 17.32 -13.06
N ARG A 686 2.18 16.84 -11.89
CA ARG A 686 2.89 17.63 -10.86
C ARG A 686 3.93 16.76 -10.16
N ALA A 687 5.12 17.30 -9.91
CA ALA A 687 6.14 16.65 -9.09
C ALA A 687 6.26 17.38 -7.73
N PHE A 688 6.54 16.63 -6.68
CA PHE A 688 6.72 17.13 -5.31
C PHE A 688 8.18 16.99 -4.87
N SER A 689 8.59 17.77 -3.87
CA SER A 689 10.00 17.87 -3.44
C SER A 689 10.55 16.63 -2.73
N ASP A 690 9.66 15.76 -2.23
CA ASP A 690 9.95 14.49 -1.55
C ASP A 690 10.16 13.30 -2.52
N GLY A 691 9.89 13.49 -3.81
CA GLY A 691 9.91 12.44 -4.83
C GLY A 691 8.53 11.88 -5.19
N SER A 692 7.45 12.35 -4.54
CA SER A 692 6.08 12.05 -4.96
C SER A 692 5.75 12.77 -6.28
N SER A 693 4.77 12.26 -7.04
CA SER A 693 4.30 12.92 -8.27
C SER A 693 2.90 12.47 -8.70
N ILE A 694 2.11 13.39 -9.24
CA ILE A 694 0.96 13.09 -10.10
C ILE A 694 1.50 12.95 -11.53
N SER A 695 1.38 11.76 -12.13
CA SER A 695 1.86 11.46 -13.49
C SER A 695 0.96 12.05 -14.57
N GLY A 696 -0.32 12.21 -14.24
CA GLY A 696 -1.36 12.79 -15.09
C GLY A 696 -2.74 12.61 -14.44
N THR A 697 -3.78 13.14 -15.08
CA THR A 697 -5.16 13.04 -14.61
C THR A 697 -6.10 12.44 -15.63
N SER A 698 -7.09 11.71 -15.14
CA SER A 698 -8.24 11.17 -15.86
C SER A 698 -9.55 11.67 -15.21
N TYR A 699 -10.68 11.03 -15.49
CA TYR A 699 -11.95 11.33 -14.85
C TYR A 699 -12.77 10.07 -14.53
N ALA A 700 -13.58 10.19 -13.49
CA ALA A 700 -14.71 9.33 -13.22
C ALA A 700 -16.00 10.00 -13.73
N GLU A 701 -16.92 9.23 -14.30
CA GLU A 701 -18.27 9.70 -14.61
C GLU A 701 -19.20 9.28 -13.47
N MET A 702 -20.01 10.21 -13.00
CA MET A 702 -20.96 10.01 -11.91
C MET A 702 -22.34 9.62 -12.44
N ASN A 703 -23.16 8.98 -11.61
CA ASN A 703 -24.51 8.55 -11.98
C ASN A 703 -25.47 9.70 -12.33
N ASP A 704 -25.17 10.93 -11.90
CA ASP A 704 -25.91 12.15 -12.27
C ASP A 704 -25.39 12.81 -13.57
N GLY A 705 -24.34 12.25 -14.19
CA GLY A 705 -23.70 12.75 -15.40
C GLY A 705 -22.62 13.81 -15.16
N THR A 706 -22.29 14.14 -13.90
CA THR A 706 -21.12 14.96 -13.57
C THR A 706 -19.82 14.18 -13.73
N ARG A 707 -18.68 14.88 -13.62
CA ARG A 707 -17.34 14.30 -13.67
C ARG A 707 -16.56 14.65 -12.41
N MET A 708 -15.84 13.65 -11.91
CA MET A 708 -14.90 13.74 -10.79
C MET A 708 -13.48 13.58 -11.34
N LEU A 709 -12.52 14.37 -10.86
CA LEU A 709 -11.13 14.27 -11.29
C LEU A 709 -10.48 13.02 -10.68
N VAL A 710 -9.60 12.37 -11.45
CA VAL A 710 -8.89 11.17 -11.02
C VAL A 710 -7.39 11.38 -11.25
N GLY A 711 -6.56 11.21 -10.23
CA GLY A 711 -5.11 11.33 -10.31
C GLY A 711 -4.42 9.97 -10.42
N ASP A 712 -3.42 9.86 -11.31
CA ASP A 712 -2.50 8.73 -11.37
C ASP A 712 -1.21 9.09 -10.61
N VAL A 713 -1.06 8.60 -9.39
CA VAL A 713 -0.17 9.19 -8.38
C VAL A 713 0.94 8.22 -7.99
N ALA A 714 2.08 8.79 -7.61
CA ALA A 714 3.21 8.13 -7.01
C ALA A 714 3.50 8.82 -5.66
N LEU A 715 3.47 8.07 -4.56
CA LEU A 715 3.68 8.55 -3.19
C LEU A 715 5.02 8.03 -2.66
N ALA A 716 5.87 8.95 -2.21
CA ALA A 716 7.15 8.62 -1.58
C ALA A 716 6.91 7.97 -0.20
N SER A 717 7.60 6.87 0.07
CA SER A 717 7.63 6.19 1.37
C SER A 717 9.08 6.01 1.84
N ARG A 718 9.29 6.03 3.16
CA ARG A 718 10.58 5.72 3.78
C ARG A 718 10.51 4.38 4.50
N PRO A 719 11.05 3.29 3.92
CA PRO A 719 11.23 2.05 4.63
C PRO A 719 11.91 2.28 5.97
N GLY A 720 11.25 1.84 7.03
CA GLY A 720 11.78 1.76 8.37
C GLY A 720 13.06 0.96 8.30
N VAL A 721 14.19 1.59 8.63
CA VAL A 721 15.39 0.85 8.92
C VAL A 721 15.06 0.02 10.16
N LEU A 722 14.87 -1.29 9.98
CA LEU A 722 14.88 -2.24 11.09
C LEU A 722 16.11 -1.92 11.92
N ALA A 723 15.89 -1.43 13.15
CA ALA A 723 16.94 -1.39 14.13
C ALA A 723 17.36 -2.85 14.32
N GLN A 724 18.58 -3.18 13.89
CA GLN A 724 19.19 -4.49 14.08
C GLN A 724 19.48 -4.70 15.58
N HIS A 725 18.42 -4.92 16.35
CA HIS A 725 18.43 -5.88 17.45
C HIS A 725 18.34 -7.25 16.75
N ALA A 726 19.36 -8.12 16.78
CA ALA A 726 20.32 -8.36 17.85
C ALA A 726 19.62 -8.59 19.19
N ALA A 727 18.70 -9.55 19.17
CA ALA A 727 18.26 -10.38 20.29
C ALA A 727 17.75 -11.73 19.72
#